data_AF-Q4SSC8-F1
#
_entry.id   AF-Q4SSC8-F1
#
_cell.length_a   1.000
_cell.length_b   1.000
_cell.length_c   1.000
_cell.angle_alpha   90.00
_cell.angle_beta   90.00
_cell.angle_gamma   90.00
#
_symmetry.space_group_name_H-M   'P 1'
#
loop_
_entity.id
_entity.type
_entity.pdbx_description
1 polymer ?
#
loop_
_entity_poly.entity_id
_entity_poly.type
_entity_poly.pdbx_seq_one_letter_code
_entity_poly.pdbx_strand_id
1 'polypeptide(L)'
;MSTDAEMEQYGAAAVYLRKPEKERIEAQTAPFDAKTAYFVVDQEEMYVKGKLVKKEGGKATVDTDGGKTVTVKEDDIHPRNPPKFDKMEDMAMMTHLNEPSVLYNLKERYASWMIYTYSGLFCVVVNPYKWLPVYDAQCVAAYRGKKRIEAPPHIFSISDNAYQFMLTDRENQSVLITGESGAGKTVNTKRVIQYFATIAALGAKKEATPGKMQGSLEDQIVAANPLLEAYGNAKTVRNDNSSPVLESIFSIQYNIRSFMNVKNWPWLKLYFKIKPLLKSAETEKELAQMKENYDKMQSDLATALAKKKELEEKMVSLLQEKNDLQLQVAAEVENLSDAEERCEGLIKSKIQLEAKLKETTERLEDEEEINAELTAKKRKLEDECSELKKDIDDLELTLAKVEKEKHATENKVKNLTEEMASQDESIAKLTKEKKALQESHQQTLDDLQAEEDKVNTLTKAKTKLEQQVDDLEGSLEQEKKLRMDLERAKRKLEGDLKLAQESIMDLENDKQQSDEKLKKKDFEISQLLSKIEDEQSLGAQLQKKIKELQARIEELEEEIEAERAARAKVEKQRADLSRELEEISERLEEAGGATAAQIEMNKKREAEFQKLRRDLEESTLQHEATAAALRKKQADSVAELGEQIDNLQRVKQKLEKEKSEYKMEIDDLSSNMEAVAKAKANLEKMCRTLEDQLSEIKSKNDENVRQLNDLSAQKARLQTENGEFSRQIEEKEALISQLTRGKQAYTQQIDELKRHIEEEVK
;
A
#
# COMPACT_ATOMS: atom_id res chain seq x y z
N MET A 1 -7.77 11.97 -41.46
CA MET A 1 -7.91 12.91 -40.32
C MET A 1 -9.16 13.73 -40.58
N SER A 2 -9.73 14.30 -39.51
CA SER A 2 -10.94 15.11 -39.60
C SER A 2 -10.72 16.37 -40.44
N THR A 3 -11.66 16.66 -41.34
CA THR A 3 -11.64 17.78 -42.29
C THR A 3 -12.08 19.11 -41.67
N ASP A 4 -11.82 20.24 -42.33
CA ASP A 4 -12.31 21.56 -41.86
C ASP A 4 -13.85 21.61 -41.75
N ALA A 5 -14.59 20.89 -42.61
CA ALA A 5 -16.04 20.78 -42.53
C ALA A 5 -16.52 20.03 -41.26
N GLU A 6 -15.77 19.02 -40.81
CA GLU A 6 -16.03 18.36 -39.52
C GLU A 6 -15.67 19.25 -38.33
N MET A 7 -14.88 20.31 -38.50
CA MET A 7 -14.58 21.26 -37.43
C MET A 7 -15.69 22.30 -37.22
N GLU A 8 -16.56 22.55 -38.22
CA GLU A 8 -17.66 23.53 -38.12
C GLU A 8 -18.63 23.25 -36.96
N GLN A 9 -18.85 21.98 -36.61
CA GLN A 9 -19.73 21.59 -35.48
C GLN A 9 -19.30 22.21 -34.14
N TYR A 10 -18.00 22.51 -33.96
CA TYR A 10 -17.45 23.16 -32.76
C TYR A 10 -17.58 24.70 -32.78
N GLY A 11 -17.99 25.30 -33.90
CA GLY A 11 -18.21 26.74 -34.04
C GLY A 11 -16.97 27.57 -33.68
N ALA A 12 -17.16 28.60 -32.85
CA ALA A 12 -16.07 29.49 -32.41
C ALA A 12 -14.94 28.76 -31.64
N ALA A 13 -15.18 27.55 -31.13
CA ALA A 13 -14.14 26.73 -30.48
C ALA A 13 -13.17 26.06 -31.47
N ALA A 14 -13.55 25.90 -32.75
CA ALA A 14 -12.82 25.08 -33.72
C ALA A 14 -11.32 25.42 -33.80
N VAL A 15 -11.00 26.70 -34.00
CA VAL A 15 -9.61 27.21 -34.16
C VAL A 15 -8.75 26.99 -32.91
N TYR A 16 -9.37 26.86 -31.73
CA TYR A 16 -8.72 26.60 -30.44
C TYR A 16 -8.55 25.10 -30.14
N LEU A 17 -9.13 24.21 -30.96
CA LEU A 17 -9.04 22.75 -30.81
C LEU A 17 -8.14 22.13 -31.89
N ARG A 18 -8.23 22.62 -33.13
CA ARG A 18 -7.48 22.14 -34.30
C ARG A 18 -7.24 23.31 -35.25
N LYS A 19 -6.03 23.44 -35.81
CA LYS A 19 -5.75 24.42 -36.87
C LYS A 19 -6.39 24.02 -38.22
N PRO A 20 -6.69 24.97 -39.12
CA PRO A 20 -7.24 24.67 -40.44
C PRO A 20 -6.41 23.66 -41.23
N GLU A 21 -7.08 22.86 -42.05
CA GLU A 21 -6.48 21.81 -42.87
C GLU A 21 -5.42 22.37 -43.82
N LYS A 22 -5.64 23.57 -44.36
CA LYS A 22 -4.64 24.31 -45.16
C LYS A 22 -3.37 24.62 -44.37
N GLU A 23 -3.46 25.26 -43.20
CA GLU A 23 -2.30 25.58 -42.35
C GLU A 23 -1.52 24.30 -41.98
N ARG A 24 -2.23 23.20 -41.74
CA ARG A 24 -1.64 21.89 -41.45
C ARG A 24 -0.86 21.37 -42.65
N ILE A 25 -1.44 21.33 -43.84
CA ILE A 25 -0.74 20.82 -45.05
C ILE A 25 0.50 21.66 -45.38
N GLU A 26 0.41 22.99 -45.24
CA GLU A 26 1.54 23.90 -45.43
C GLU A 26 2.67 23.65 -44.42
N ALA A 27 2.36 23.37 -43.15
CA ALA A 27 3.36 22.99 -42.15
C ALA A 27 3.95 21.58 -42.41
N GLN A 28 3.11 20.59 -42.72
CA GLN A 28 3.53 19.20 -42.94
C GLN A 28 4.42 19.01 -44.18
N THR A 29 4.39 19.95 -45.13
CA THR A 29 5.21 19.94 -46.37
C THR A 29 6.53 20.72 -46.24
N ALA A 30 6.85 21.26 -45.06
CA ALA A 30 8.11 21.96 -44.82
C ALA A 30 9.35 21.04 -45.03
N PRO A 31 10.41 21.51 -45.73
CA PRO A 31 11.61 20.71 -45.98
C PRO A 31 12.32 20.24 -44.69
N PHE A 32 12.68 18.95 -44.66
CA PHE A 32 13.29 18.33 -43.49
C PHE A 32 14.30 17.25 -43.87
N ASP A 33 15.46 17.24 -43.21
CA ASP A 33 16.45 16.16 -43.30
C ASP A 33 16.62 15.48 -41.94
N ALA A 34 16.20 14.22 -41.87
CA ALA A 34 16.28 13.39 -40.66
C ALA A 34 17.72 13.06 -40.23
N LYS A 35 18.74 13.24 -41.09
CA LYS A 35 20.14 12.98 -40.75
C LYS A 35 20.80 14.15 -40.03
N THR A 36 20.34 15.38 -40.27
CA THR A 36 20.94 16.60 -39.70
C THR A 36 20.03 17.30 -38.70
N ALA A 37 18.71 17.13 -38.72
CA ALA A 37 17.82 17.83 -37.80
C ALA A 37 17.88 17.28 -36.36
N TYR A 38 18.50 18.03 -35.44
CA TYR A 38 18.60 17.71 -34.02
C TYR A 38 18.12 18.88 -33.14
N PHE A 39 17.62 18.55 -31.96
CA PHE A 39 17.57 19.46 -30.82
C PHE A 39 18.91 19.40 -30.09
N VAL A 40 19.33 20.51 -29.50
CA VAL A 40 20.53 20.61 -28.65
C VAL A 40 20.18 21.35 -27.37
N VAL A 41 20.77 20.93 -26.25
CA VAL A 41 20.60 21.60 -24.94
C VAL A 41 21.08 23.05 -24.99
N ASP A 42 20.31 23.97 -24.41
CA ASP A 42 20.60 25.41 -24.32
C ASP A 42 20.32 25.93 -22.91
N GLN A 43 21.05 26.96 -22.46
CA GLN A 43 20.97 27.47 -21.09
C GLN A 43 19.78 28.40 -20.82
N GLU A 44 19.16 28.98 -21.86
CA GLU A 44 18.04 29.93 -21.73
C GLU A 44 16.71 29.28 -22.15
N GLU A 45 16.69 28.52 -23.25
CA GLU A 45 15.48 27.88 -23.77
C GLU A 45 15.33 26.38 -23.41
N MET A 46 16.23 25.82 -22.57
CA MET A 46 16.42 24.39 -22.25
C MET A 46 16.86 23.54 -23.45
N TYR A 47 16.15 23.66 -24.58
CA TYR A 47 16.46 22.99 -25.83
C TYR A 47 16.16 23.91 -27.01
N VAL A 48 17.07 23.96 -27.99
CA VAL A 48 16.87 24.70 -29.24
C VAL A 48 16.91 23.79 -30.45
N LYS A 49 16.14 24.15 -31.49
CA LYS A 49 16.16 23.49 -32.80
C LYS A 49 17.47 23.84 -33.53
N GLY A 50 18.11 22.86 -34.19
CA GLY A 50 19.31 23.08 -35.00
C GLY A 50 19.60 21.97 -36.02
N LYS A 51 20.81 22.05 -36.59
CA LYS A 51 21.38 21.15 -37.61
C LYS A 51 22.76 20.63 -37.20
N LEU A 52 22.90 19.31 -37.15
CA LEU A 52 24.16 18.63 -36.87
C LEU A 52 25.16 18.83 -38.02
N VAL A 53 26.32 19.40 -37.70
CA VAL A 53 27.43 19.65 -38.64
C VAL A 53 28.41 18.48 -38.66
N LYS A 54 28.83 18.02 -37.48
CA LYS A 54 29.71 16.84 -37.33
C LYS A 54 29.59 16.18 -35.95
N LYS A 55 30.00 14.91 -35.89
CA LYS A 55 30.25 14.14 -34.67
C LYS A 55 31.70 13.70 -34.65
N GLU A 56 32.41 13.97 -33.56
CA GLU A 56 33.85 13.69 -33.43
C GLU A 56 34.25 13.57 -31.95
N GLY A 57 34.98 12.52 -31.58
CA GLY A 57 35.52 12.37 -30.22
C GLY A 57 34.49 12.38 -29.08
N GLY A 58 33.28 11.85 -29.31
CA GLY A 58 32.18 11.86 -28.34
C GLY A 58 31.47 13.21 -28.18
N LYS A 59 31.74 14.16 -29.07
CA LYS A 59 31.09 15.49 -29.11
C LYS A 59 30.35 15.70 -30.42
N ALA A 60 29.28 16.48 -30.35
CA ALA A 60 28.48 16.89 -31.50
C ALA A 60 28.56 18.41 -31.68
N THR A 61 28.86 18.87 -32.89
CA THR A 61 28.80 20.29 -33.28
C THR A 61 27.49 20.52 -34.03
N VAL A 62 26.65 21.43 -33.52
CA VAL A 62 25.32 21.75 -34.03
C VAL A 62 25.22 23.24 -34.32
N ASP A 63 24.81 23.61 -35.52
CA ASP A 63 24.39 24.97 -35.86
C ASP A 63 22.92 25.13 -35.45
N THR A 64 22.66 26.00 -34.49
CA THR A 64 21.29 26.29 -34.04
C THR A 64 20.52 27.09 -35.10
N ASP A 65 19.20 26.91 -35.16
CA ASP A 65 18.32 27.66 -36.06
C ASP A 65 18.32 29.18 -35.72
N GLY A 66 18.88 29.57 -34.56
CA GLY A 66 19.18 30.95 -34.15
C GLY A 66 20.58 31.47 -34.54
N GLY A 67 21.35 30.74 -35.36
CA GLY A 67 22.63 31.20 -35.92
C GLY A 67 23.86 31.08 -35.02
N LYS A 68 23.75 30.45 -33.85
CA LYS A 68 24.90 30.11 -32.98
C LYS A 68 25.38 28.68 -33.28
N THR A 69 26.67 28.48 -33.54
CA THR A 69 27.29 27.14 -33.53
C THR A 69 27.62 26.73 -32.10
N VAL A 70 27.14 25.57 -31.65
CA VAL A 70 27.38 25.04 -30.31
C VAL A 70 28.03 23.66 -30.41
N THR A 71 28.96 23.32 -29.51
CA THR A 71 29.54 21.97 -29.42
C THR A 71 29.34 21.39 -28.03
N VAL A 72 28.57 20.32 -27.95
CA VAL A 72 28.14 19.63 -26.72
C VAL A 72 28.59 18.16 -26.74
N LYS A 73 28.25 17.35 -25.72
CA LYS A 73 28.44 15.89 -25.80
C LYS A 73 27.45 15.28 -26.79
N GLU A 74 27.72 14.07 -27.25
CA GLU A 74 26.78 13.37 -28.14
C GLU A 74 25.44 13.00 -27.46
N ASP A 75 25.42 12.88 -26.13
CA ASP A 75 24.19 12.63 -25.35
C ASP A 75 23.30 13.88 -25.21
N ASP A 76 23.89 15.08 -25.32
CA ASP A 76 23.21 16.39 -25.17
C ASP A 76 22.46 16.82 -26.46
N ILE A 77 22.33 15.92 -27.45
CA ILE A 77 21.59 16.13 -28.70
C ILE A 77 20.53 15.05 -28.93
N HIS A 78 19.35 15.48 -29.37
CA HIS A 78 18.19 14.59 -29.52
C HIS A 78 17.60 14.71 -30.93
N PRO A 79 17.31 13.60 -31.64
CA PRO A 79 16.82 13.67 -33.02
C PRO A 79 15.46 14.37 -33.09
N ARG A 80 15.28 15.28 -34.06
CA ARG A 80 14.01 15.97 -34.30
C ARG A 80 13.03 15.04 -35.00
N ASN A 81 11.74 15.16 -34.68
CA ASN A 81 10.68 14.60 -35.51
C ASN A 81 10.52 15.44 -36.80
N PRO A 82 10.16 14.83 -37.95
CA PRO A 82 9.78 15.59 -39.16
C PRO A 82 8.55 16.50 -38.93
N PRO A 83 8.40 17.62 -39.66
CA PRO A 83 7.31 18.60 -39.51
C PRO A 83 5.89 18.03 -39.64
N LYS A 84 5.74 16.83 -40.22
CA LYS A 84 4.47 16.08 -40.20
C LYS A 84 3.95 15.80 -38.78
N PHE A 85 4.80 15.92 -37.76
CA PHE A 85 4.49 15.76 -36.35
C PHE A 85 4.40 17.08 -35.56
N ASP A 86 4.54 18.24 -36.22
CA ASP A 86 4.39 19.53 -35.55
C ASP A 86 2.91 19.73 -35.13
N LYS A 87 2.71 20.19 -33.89
CA LYS A 87 1.40 20.43 -33.26
C LYS A 87 0.49 19.19 -33.16
N MET A 88 1.06 17.98 -33.17
CA MET A 88 0.34 16.70 -33.08
C MET A 88 -0.64 16.60 -31.91
N GLU A 89 -1.81 16.07 -32.23
CA GLU A 89 -2.94 15.89 -31.30
C GLU A 89 -2.70 14.78 -30.27
N ASP A 90 -1.89 13.77 -30.60
CA ASP A 90 -1.44 12.71 -29.69
C ASP A 90 0.08 12.52 -29.81
N MET A 91 0.80 12.69 -28.70
CA MET A 91 2.26 12.61 -28.66
C MET A 91 2.79 11.18 -28.73
N ALA A 92 1.95 10.17 -28.41
CA ALA A 92 2.32 8.76 -28.55
C ALA A 92 2.49 8.32 -30.03
N MET A 93 2.09 9.16 -30.98
CA MET A 93 2.22 8.90 -32.43
C MET A 93 3.55 9.40 -33.03
N MET A 94 4.42 10.07 -32.25
CA MET A 94 5.71 10.59 -32.71
C MET A 94 6.73 9.46 -32.96
N THR A 95 7.66 9.67 -33.91
CA THR A 95 8.72 8.68 -34.21
C THR A 95 9.87 8.74 -33.21
N HIS A 96 10.23 9.93 -32.74
CA HIS A 96 11.24 10.13 -31.70
C HIS A 96 10.56 10.70 -30.45
N LEU A 97 10.22 9.82 -29.51
CA LEU A 97 9.65 10.21 -28.23
C LEU A 97 10.77 10.60 -27.25
N ASN A 98 11.23 11.84 -27.34
CA ASN A 98 12.23 12.45 -26.47
C ASN A 98 11.70 13.74 -25.83
N GLU A 99 12.30 14.15 -24.71
CA GLU A 99 11.88 15.33 -23.94
C GLU A 99 11.68 16.60 -24.76
N PRO A 100 12.62 17.05 -25.63
CA PRO A 100 12.39 18.24 -26.44
C PRO A 100 11.26 18.07 -27.47
N SER A 101 10.98 16.87 -28.00
CA SER A 101 9.83 16.68 -28.90
C SER A 101 8.50 16.87 -28.17
N VAL A 102 8.39 16.38 -26.93
CA VAL A 102 7.22 16.61 -26.06
C VAL A 102 7.11 18.11 -25.72
N LEU A 103 8.21 18.72 -25.27
CA LEU A 103 8.27 20.14 -24.90
C LEU A 103 7.88 21.05 -26.07
N TYR A 104 8.46 20.86 -27.25
CA TYR A 104 8.17 21.70 -28.43
C TYR A 104 6.74 21.52 -28.92
N ASN A 105 6.19 20.29 -28.93
CA ASN A 105 4.80 20.10 -29.32
C ASN A 105 3.83 20.81 -28.37
N LEU A 106 4.06 20.72 -27.05
CA LEU A 106 3.27 21.44 -26.05
C LEU A 106 3.45 22.96 -26.18
N LYS A 107 4.68 23.45 -26.35
CA LYS A 107 5.02 24.88 -26.56
C LYS A 107 4.30 25.45 -27.78
N GLU A 108 4.31 24.75 -28.91
CA GLU A 108 3.70 25.20 -30.17
C GLU A 108 2.18 25.04 -30.21
N ARG A 109 1.61 24.02 -29.56
CA ARG A 109 0.15 23.89 -29.37
C ARG A 109 -0.38 24.97 -28.43
N TYR A 110 0.29 25.21 -27.31
CA TYR A 110 -0.05 26.27 -26.36
C TYR A 110 0.05 27.67 -26.98
N ALA A 111 1.12 27.97 -27.74
CA ALA A 111 1.24 29.20 -28.51
C ALA A 111 0.15 29.36 -29.60
N SER A 112 -0.46 28.24 -30.03
CA SER A 112 -1.61 28.21 -30.94
C SER A 112 -2.96 28.17 -30.18
N TRP A 113 -2.98 28.38 -28.86
CA TRP A 113 -4.12 28.27 -27.93
C TRP A 113 -4.79 26.88 -27.85
N MET A 114 -4.16 25.83 -28.41
CA MET A 114 -4.60 24.44 -28.29
C MET A 114 -4.08 23.82 -26.98
N ILE A 115 -4.78 24.08 -25.87
CA ILE A 115 -4.28 23.79 -24.52
C ILE A 115 -4.28 22.31 -24.11
N TYR A 116 -5.10 21.47 -24.77
CA TYR A 116 -5.22 20.03 -24.52
C TYR A 116 -4.43 19.24 -25.57
N THR A 117 -3.73 18.18 -25.15
CA THR A 117 -2.97 17.29 -26.03
C THR A 117 -2.99 15.86 -25.49
N TYR A 118 -3.31 14.86 -26.31
CA TYR A 118 -3.25 13.46 -25.87
C TYR A 118 -1.79 12.97 -25.72
N SER A 119 -1.59 12.00 -24.84
CA SER A 119 -0.30 11.36 -24.58
C SER A 119 -0.54 9.89 -24.23
N GLY A 120 -0.87 9.08 -25.25
CA GLY A 120 -1.37 7.72 -25.00
C GLY A 120 -2.68 7.78 -24.23
N LEU A 121 -2.90 6.96 -23.20
CA LEU A 121 -4.16 6.98 -22.43
C LEU A 121 -4.49 8.37 -21.82
N PHE A 122 -3.48 9.17 -21.49
CA PHE A 122 -3.62 10.43 -20.77
C PHE A 122 -3.87 11.65 -21.67
N CYS A 123 -4.28 12.76 -21.06
CA CYS A 123 -4.40 14.07 -21.70
C CYS A 123 -3.60 15.10 -20.89
N VAL A 124 -2.61 15.72 -21.53
CA VAL A 124 -1.80 16.81 -20.97
C VAL A 124 -2.53 18.13 -21.21
N VAL A 125 -2.56 18.99 -20.19
CA VAL A 125 -3.27 20.28 -20.21
C VAL A 125 -2.33 21.38 -19.74
N VAL A 126 -2.11 22.40 -20.56
CA VAL A 126 -1.33 23.58 -20.19
C VAL A 126 -2.29 24.73 -19.89
N ASN A 127 -2.37 25.17 -18.63
CA ASN A 127 -3.35 26.17 -18.18
C ASN A 127 -3.16 27.52 -18.91
N PRO A 128 -4.14 28.02 -19.70
CA PRO A 128 -4.00 29.29 -20.43
C PRO A 128 -4.16 30.55 -19.57
N TYR A 129 -4.66 30.42 -18.33
CA TYR A 129 -5.10 31.55 -17.50
C TYR A 129 -6.06 32.53 -18.20
N LYS A 130 -6.79 32.07 -19.22
CA LYS A 130 -7.77 32.83 -20.02
C LYS A 130 -9.02 31.99 -20.28
N TRP A 131 -10.15 32.67 -20.46
CA TRP A 131 -11.35 32.01 -20.98
C TRP A 131 -11.18 31.70 -22.48
N LEU A 132 -11.59 30.50 -22.88
CA LEU A 132 -11.63 30.04 -24.26
C LEU A 132 -13.04 29.46 -24.54
N PRO A 133 -13.61 29.63 -25.75
CA PRO A 133 -14.96 29.15 -26.09
C PRO A 133 -15.09 27.62 -26.18
N VAL A 134 -14.01 26.88 -25.95
CA VAL A 134 -13.98 25.40 -25.95
C VAL A 134 -14.87 24.75 -24.88
N TYR A 135 -15.43 25.53 -23.96
CA TYR A 135 -16.31 25.06 -22.89
C TYR A 135 -17.80 25.39 -23.10
N ASP A 136 -18.14 26.01 -24.23
CA ASP A 136 -19.51 26.46 -24.51
C ASP A 136 -20.43 25.27 -24.89
N ALA A 137 -21.75 25.45 -24.75
CA ALA A 137 -22.74 24.38 -24.92
C ALA A 137 -22.72 23.74 -26.33
N GLN A 138 -22.37 24.50 -27.37
CA GLN A 138 -22.15 23.96 -28.72
C GLN A 138 -20.99 22.96 -28.73
N CYS A 139 -19.88 23.27 -28.06
CA CYS A 139 -18.73 22.38 -27.97
C CYS A 139 -19.08 21.11 -27.19
N VAL A 140 -19.80 21.23 -26.07
CA VAL A 140 -20.34 20.08 -25.31
C VAL A 140 -21.18 19.16 -26.20
N ALA A 141 -22.10 19.72 -27.00
CA ALA A 141 -22.94 18.94 -27.92
C ALA A 141 -22.11 18.25 -29.02
N ALA A 142 -21.07 18.89 -29.53
CA ALA A 142 -20.19 18.35 -30.57
C ALA A 142 -19.27 17.21 -30.09
N TYR A 143 -18.95 17.14 -28.79
CA TYR A 143 -18.19 16.03 -28.20
C TYR A 143 -19.04 14.80 -27.83
N ARG A 144 -20.37 14.94 -27.74
CA ARG A 144 -21.28 13.90 -27.25
C ARG A 144 -21.31 12.67 -28.15
N GLY A 145 -21.00 11.50 -27.58
CA GLY A 145 -21.02 10.21 -28.27
C GLY A 145 -19.93 10.04 -29.32
N LYS A 146 -18.91 10.91 -29.36
CA LYS A 146 -17.79 10.83 -30.31
C LYS A 146 -16.71 9.91 -29.79
N LYS A 147 -16.18 9.04 -30.65
CA LYS A 147 -14.97 8.27 -30.29
C LYS A 147 -13.77 9.20 -30.23
N ARG A 148 -12.80 8.88 -29.37
CA ARG A 148 -11.53 9.63 -29.23
C ARG A 148 -10.83 9.97 -30.56
N ILE A 149 -10.92 9.10 -31.58
CA ILE A 149 -10.28 9.32 -32.91
C ILE A 149 -11.05 10.29 -33.82
N GLU A 150 -12.33 10.54 -33.53
CA GLU A 150 -13.22 11.42 -34.29
C GLU A 150 -13.15 12.87 -33.78
N ALA A 151 -12.77 13.08 -32.52
CA ALA A 151 -12.80 14.37 -31.85
C ALA A 151 -11.39 14.87 -31.45
N PRO A 152 -11.06 16.17 -31.62
CA PRO A 152 -9.76 16.71 -31.22
C PRO A 152 -9.55 16.66 -29.70
N PRO A 153 -8.30 16.74 -29.20
CA PRO A 153 -7.99 16.63 -27.78
C PRO A 153 -8.75 17.65 -26.92
N HIS A 154 -9.56 17.15 -25.97
CA HIS A 154 -10.29 18.00 -25.03
C HIS A 154 -10.74 17.20 -23.80
N ILE A 155 -10.93 17.88 -22.67
CA ILE A 155 -11.44 17.25 -21.43
C ILE A 155 -12.81 16.57 -21.63
N PHE A 156 -13.68 17.16 -22.46
CA PHE A 156 -14.98 16.57 -22.79
C PHE A 156 -14.89 15.21 -23.48
N SER A 157 -13.87 14.97 -24.33
CA SER A 157 -13.69 13.64 -24.92
C SER A 157 -13.24 12.62 -23.87
N ILE A 158 -12.35 13.01 -22.93
CA ILE A 158 -11.96 12.13 -21.82
C ILE A 158 -13.20 11.77 -20.97
N SER A 159 -14.06 12.76 -20.66
CA SER A 159 -15.32 12.53 -19.96
C SER A 159 -16.28 11.61 -20.74
N ASP A 160 -16.46 11.83 -22.05
CA ASP A 160 -17.39 11.03 -22.87
C ASP A 160 -16.92 9.58 -23.03
N ASN A 161 -15.63 9.34 -23.31
CA ASN A 161 -15.08 7.98 -23.40
C ASN A 161 -15.22 7.26 -22.03
N ALA A 162 -14.90 7.91 -20.91
CA ALA A 162 -15.09 7.32 -19.58
C ALA A 162 -16.57 6.98 -19.29
N TYR A 163 -17.50 7.84 -19.69
CA TYR A 163 -18.94 7.58 -19.56
C TYR A 163 -19.42 6.43 -20.46
N GLN A 164 -18.92 6.35 -21.70
CA GLN A 164 -19.21 5.25 -22.62
C GLN A 164 -18.70 3.91 -22.08
N PHE A 165 -17.46 3.83 -21.60
CA PHE A 165 -16.90 2.61 -21.00
C PHE A 165 -17.66 2.20 -19.74
N MET A 166 -17.96 3.14 -18.83
CA MET A 166 -18.81 2.89 -17.64
C MET A 166 -20.19 2.30 -18.00
N LEU A 167 -20.81 2.75 -19.10
CA LEU A 167 -22.10 2.23 -19.56
C LEU A 167 -22.01 0.90 -20.34
N THR A 168 -20.88 0.64 -21.01
CA THR A 168 -20.65 -0.55 -21.84
C THR A 168 -20.16 -1.71 -20.99
N ASP A 169 -19.05 -1.50 -20.28
CA ASP A 169 -18.30 -2.50 -19.54
C ASP A 169 -18.87 -2.71 -18.12
N ARG A 170 -19.68 -1.76 -17.65
CA ARG A 170 -20.34 -1.73 -16.32
C ARG A 170 -19.38 -1.59 -15.12
N GLU A 171 -18.13 -1.24 -15.38
CA GLU A 171 -17.12 -0.95 -14.35
C GLU A 171 -17.11 0.53 -13.96
N ASN A 172 -16.93 0.80 -12.66
CA ASN A 172 -16.83 2.15 -12.11
C ASN A 172 -15.54 2.84 -12.61
N GLN A 173 -15.68 4.06 -13.15
CA GLN A 173 -14.57 4.83 -13.70
C GLN A 173 -14.15 5.99 -12.78
N SER A 174 -12.88 6.42 -12.87
CA SER A 174 -12.38 7.60 -12.16
C SER A 174 -11.60 8.54 -13.09
N VAL A 175 -11.65 9.84 -12.81
CA VAL A 175 -10.94 10.87 -13.60
C VAL A 175 -10.01 11.65 -12.66
N LEU A 176 -8.74 11.29 -12.68
CA LEU A 176 -7.71 11.89 -11.84
C LEU A 176 -7.01 13.04 -12.58
N ILE A 177 -7.01 14.24 -11.98
CA ILE A 177 -6.42 15.46 -12.57
C ILE A 177 -5.24 15.90 -11.71
N THR A 178 -4.03 15.50 -12.13
CA THR A 178 -2.76 15.82 -11.46
C THR A 178 -2.19 17.17 -11.90
N GLY A 179 -1.08 17.59 -11.29
CA GLY A 179 -0.39 18.85 -11.59
C GLY A 179 -0.12 19.73 -10.36
N GLU A 180 0.72 20.74 -10.54
CA GLU A 180 1.18 21.64 -9.47
C GLU A 180 0.11 22.63 -8.99
N SER A 181 0.47 23.48 -8.02
CA SER A 181 -0.36 24.59 -7.57
C SER A 181 -0.51 25.65 -8.67
N GLY A 182 -1.74 25.97 -9.05
CA GLY A 182 -2.05 26.85 -10.19
C GLY A 182 -2.26 26.12 -11.52
N ALA A 183 -1.99 24.81 -11.64
CA ALA A 183 -2.14 24.05 -12.88
C ALA A 183 -3.61 23.88 -13.40
N GLY A 184 -4.59 24.54 -12.78
CA GLY A 184 -5.97 24.54 -13.25
C GLY A 184 -6.79 23.29 -12.92
N LYS A 185 -6.36 22.50 -11.93
CA LYS A 185 -7.02 21.24 -11.50
C LYS A 185 -8.53 21.42 -11.27
N THR A 186 -8.92 22.27 -10.32
CA THR A 186 -10.32 22.58 -9.98
C THR A 186 -11.13 23.11 -11.18
N VAL A 187 -10.48 23.88 -12.06
CA VAL A 187 -11.14 24.42 -13.28
C VAL A 187 -11.47 23.27 -14.23
N ASN A 188 -10.56 22.33 -14.46
CA ASN A 188 -10.84 21.15 -15.28
C ASN A 188 -11.88 20.22 -14.63
N THR A 189 -11.84 20.02 -13.30
CA THR A 189 -12.87 19.25 -12.58
C THR A 189 -14.28 19.83 -12.80
N LYS A 190 -14.43 21.16 -12.73
CA LYS A 190 -15.70 21.84 -13.06
C LYS A 190 -16.17 21.57 -14.49
N ARG A 191 -15.26 21.46 -15.47
CA ARG A 191 -15.62 21.15 -16.87
C ARG A 191 -16.04 19.70 -17.05
N VAL A 192 -15.42 18.75 -16.34
CA VAL A 192 -15.89 17.34 -16.27
C VAL A 192 -17.31 17.28 -15.71
N ILE A 193 -17.58 17.98 -14.60
CA ILE A 193 -18.92 18.03 -13.98
C ILE A 193 -19.95 18.73 -14.90
N GLN A 194 -19.59 19.87 -15.49
CA GLN A 194 -20.42 20.58 -16.47
C GLN A 194 -20.80 19.68 -17.65
N TYR A 195 -19.85 18.87 -18.14
CA TYR A 195 -20.09 17.92 -19.22
C TYR A 195 -21.13 16.87 -18.83
N PHE A 196 -20.90 16.16 -17.72
CA PHE A 196 -21.81 15.13 -17.22
C PHE A 196 -23.22 15.67 -16.91
N ALA A 197 -23.32 16.82 -16.24
CA ALA A 197 -24.59 17.50 -15.99
C ALA A 197 -25.35 17.79 -17.30
N THR A 198 -24.65 18.29 -18.33
CA THR A 198 -25.27 18.61 -19.62
C THR A 198 -25.73 17.37 -20.37
N ILE A 199 -24.92 16.30 -20.44
CA ILE A 199 -25.31 15.09 -21.20
C ILE A 199 -26.38 14.25 -20.50
N ALA A 200 -26.49 14.34 -19.17
CA ALA A 200 -27.52 13.68 -18.36
C ALA A 200 -28.87 14.41 -18.40
N ALA A 201 -28.89 15.73 -18.15
CA ALA A 201 -30.12 16.54 -18.09
C ALA A 201 -30.97 16.47 -19.37
N LEU A 202 -30.32 16.27 -20.52
CA LEU A 202 -30.98 16.07 -21.83
C LEU A 202 -31.89 14.85 -21.89
N GLY A 203 -31.84 13.94 -20.91
CA GLY A 203 -32.76 12.80 -20.80
C GLY A 203 -34.16 13.13 -20.28
N ALA A 204 -34.37 14.27 -19.60
CA ALA A 204 -35.66 14.54 -18.94
C ALA A 204 -36.04 16.04 -18.85
N LYS A 205 -36.86 16.51 -19.82
CA LYS A 205 -37.68 17.72 -19.61
C LYS A 205 -38.80 17.43 -18.60
N LYS A 206 -38.49 17.48 -17.30
CA LYS A 206 -39.52 17.51 -16.25
C LYS A 206 -40.18 18.88 -16.22
N GLU A 207 -41.50 18.92 -16.17
CA GLU A 207 -42.24 20.16 -15.94
C GLU A 207 -42.01 20.65 -14.50
N ALA A 208 -41.65 21.92 -14.35
CA ALA A 208 -41.32 22.51 -13.06
C ALA A 208 -42.56 22.61 -12.17
N THR A 209 -42.65 21.74 -11.15
CA THR A 209 -43.75 21.75 -10.18
C THR A 209 -43.49 22.84 -9.12
N PRO A 210 -44.41 23.81 -8.91
CA PRO A 210 -44.21 24.85 -7.91
C PRO A 210 -44.10 24.27 -6.48
N GLY A 211 -43.15 24.75 -5.68
CA GLY A 211 -43.03 24.42 -4.26
C GLY A 211 -42.00 23.34 -3.88
N LYS A 212 -41.21 22.82 -4.82
CA LYS A 212 -39.94 22.12 -4.53
C LYS A 212 -38.74 22.99 -4.96
N MET A 213 -37.54 22.67 -4.46
CA MET A 213 -36.29 23.37 -4.83
C MET A 213 -36.19 23.58 -6.34
N GLN A 214 -35.92 24.81 -6.77
CA GLN A 214 -35.69 25.11 -8.18
C GLN A 214 -34.34 24.54 -8.62
N GLY A 215 -34.35 23.81 -9.73
CA GLY A 215 -33.18 23.16 -10.31
C GLY A 215 -33.38 21.65 -10.47
N SER A 216 -32.91 21.12 -11.59
CA SER A 216 -32.69 19.69 -11.80
C SER A 216 -31.63 19.14 -10.83
N LEU A 217 -31.45 17.82 -10.76
CA LEU A 217 -30.37 17.24 -9.94
C LEU A 217 -29.00 17.68 -10.47
N GLU A 218 -28.91 17.82 -11.78
CA GLU A 218 -27.78 18.27 -12.56
C GLU A 218 -27.44 19.74 -12.24
N ASP A 219 -28.44 20.62 -12.14
CA ASP A 219 -28.25 22.01 -11.67
C ASP A 219 -27.73 22.05 -10.22
N GLN A 220 -28.28 21.20 -9.35
CA GLN A 220 -27.87 21.14 -7.93
C GLN A 220 -26.42 20.65 -7.76
N ILE A 221 -26.00 19.64 -8.55
CA ILE A 221 -24.61 19.16 -8.59
C ILE A 221 -23.65 20.25 -9.07
N VAL A 222 -24.03 21.04 -10.08
CA VAL A 222 -23.22 22.18 -10.55
C VAL A 222 -23.16 23.28 -9.48
N ALA A 223 -24.30 23.61 -8.84
CA ALA A 223 -24.41 24.64 -7.80
C ALA A 223 -23.69 24.30 -6.47
N ALA A 224 -23.47 23.01 -6.17
CA ALA A 224 -22.69 22.58 -5.01
C ALA A 224 -21.23 23.05 -5.06
N ASN A 225 -20.64 23.19 -6.26
CA ASN A 225 -19.25 23.61 -6.42
C ASN A 225 -19.00 25.05 -5.93
N PRO A 226 -19.75 26.08 -6.36
CA PRO A 226 -19.67 27.43 -5.78
C PRO A 226 -19.82 27.49 -4.25
N LEU A 227 -20.65 26.64 -3.65
CA LEU A 227 -20.81 26.59 -2.19
C LEU A 227 -19.56 26.04 -1.49
N LEU A 228 -19.02 24.92 -1.98
CA LEU A 228 -17.76 24.36 -1.48
C LEU A 228 -16.59 25.32 -1.67
N GLU A 229 -16.57 26.07 -2.78
CA GLU A 229 -15.56 27.12 -3.00
C GLU A 229 -15.74 28.33 -2.07
N ALA A 230 -16.97 28.75 -1.76
CA ALA A 230 -17.22 29.88 -0.85
C ALA A 230 -16.75 29.60 0.59
N TYR A 231 -16.78 28.34 1.03
CA TYR A 231 -16.26 27.92 2.34
C TYR A 231 -14.79 27.44 2.31
N GLY A 232 -14.31 26.93 1.17
CA GLY A 232 -13.00 26.27 1.06
C GLY A 232 -11.89 27.06 0.34
N ASN A 233 -12.22 28.02 -0.52
CA ASN A 233 -11.21 28.78 -1.27
C ASN A 233 -10.80 30.06 -0.52
N ALA A 234 -9.64 30.03 0.13
CA ALA A 234 -8.97 31.27 0.53
C ALA A 234 -8.31 31.97 -0.68
N LYS A 235 -8.38 33.30 -0.73
CA LYS A 235 -7.57 34.09 -1.67
C LYS A 235 -6.09 33.85 -1.38
N THR A 236 -5.34 33.47 -2.41
CA THR A 236 -3.88 33.46 -2.39
C THR A 236 -3.35 34.54 -3.32
N VAL A 237 -2.03 34.77 -3.36
CA VAL A 237 -1.38 35.74 -4.27
C VAL A 237 -1.49 35.34 -5.77
N ARG A 238 -2.33 34.33 -6.11
CA ARG A 238 -2.43 33.75 -7.46
C ARG A 238 -3.86 33.45 -7.97
N ASN A 239 -4.95 33.66 -7.21
CA ASN A 239 -6.30 33.31 -7.69
C ASN A 239 -7.47 34.05 -6.98
N ASP A 240 -8.53 34.38 -7.73
CA ASP A 240 -9.75 35.13 -7.34
C ASP A 240 -10.95 34.79 -8.26
N ASN A 241 -12.18 34.51 -7.79
CA ASN A 241 -13.38 34.35 -8.67
C ASN A 241 -14.78 34.25 -7.97
N SER A 242 -15.89 34.68 -8.62
CA SER A 242 -17.28 34.08 -8.60
C SER A 242 -18.37 34.87 -9.41
N SER A 243 -19.58 34.28 -9.61
CA SER A 243 -20.74 34.72 -10.47
C SER A 243 -22.06 34.03 -9.98
N PRO A 244 -23.35 34.18 -10.50
CA PRO A 244 -23.90 34.51 -11.86
C PRO A 244 -25.17 35.45 -11.84
N VAL A 245 -26.14 35.39 -12.80
CA VAL A 245 -27.64 35.64 -12.63
C VAL A 245 -28.55 35.49 -13.91
N LEU A 246 -29.70 34.79 -13.76
CA LEU A 246 -31.09 34.79 -14.38
C LEU A 246 -31.39 35.23 -15.86
N GLU A 247 -32.59 35.09 -16.51
CA GLU A 247 -33.96 34.60 -16.19
C GLU A 247 -34.74 34.13 -17.47
N SER A 248 -36.01 33.66 -17.38
CA SER A 248 -36.96 33.59 -18.53
C SER A 248 -38.44 33.34 -18.16
N ILE A 249 -39.37 34.17 -18.68
CA ILE A 249 -40.84 34.03 -18.52
C ILE A 249 -41.56 34.14 -19.88
N PHE A 250 -41.97 33.03 -20.49
CA PHE A 250 -42.71 33.06 -21.78
C PHE A 250 -43.83 32.02 -21.95
N SER A 251 -43.65 30.77 -21.49
CA SER A 251 -44.55 29.64 -21.83
C SER A 251 -46.01 29.78 -21.37
N ILE A 252 -46.26 30.52 -20.28
CA ILE A 252 -47.60 30.65 -19.68
C ILE A 252 -48.57 31.44 -20.59
N GLN A 253 -48.06 32.46 -21.31
CA GLN A 253 -48.91 33.37 -22.07
C GLN A 253 -49.55 32.74 -23.32
N TYR A 254 -48.92 31.72 -23.90
CA TYR A 254 -49.39 31.08 -25.14
C TYR A 254 -50.62 30.18 -24.88
N ASN A 255 -50.55 29.32 -23.86
CA ASN A 255 -51.57 28.31 -23.59
C ASN A 255 -52.92 28.93 -23.15
N ILE A 256 -52.89 29.98 -22.34
CA ILE A 256 -54.10 30.72 -21.92
C ILE A 256 -54.81 31.34 -23.14
N ARG A 257 -54.04 31.87 -24.09
CA ARG A 257 -54.57 32.49 -25.33
C ARG A 257 -55.27 31.47 -26.23
N SER A 258 -54.67 30.29 -26.40
CA SER A 258 -55.25 29.20 -27.20
C SER A 258 -56.56 28.67 -26.59
N PHE A 259 -56.56 28.40 -25.27
CA PHE A 259 -57.73 27.90 -24.55
C PHE A 259 -58.94 28.84 -24.60
N MET A 260 -58.73 30.15 -24.46
CA MET A 260 -59.81 31.14 -24.49
C MET A 260 -60.55 31.20 -25.84
N ASN A 261 -59.86 30.97 -26.96
CA ASN A 261 -60.48 30.95 -28.29
C ASN A 261 -61.39 29.74 -28.48
N VAL A 262 -60.96 28.56 -28.02
CA VAL A 262 -61.68 27.29 -28.28
C VAL A 262 -62.91 27.13 -27.38
N LYS A 263 -62.87 27.60 -26.12
CA LYS A 263 -63.94 27.33 -25.12
C LYS A 263 -65.35 27.80 -25.52
N ASN A 264 -65.45 28.73 -26.47
CA ASN A 264 -66.72 29.31 -26.89
C ASN A 264 -67.28 28.80 -28.22
N TRP A 265 -66.55 27.95 -28.95
CA TRP A 265 -66.94 27.52 -30.29
C TRP A 265 -68.28 26.74 -30.28
N PRO A 266 -69.32 27.19 -31.04
CA PRO A 266 -70.64 26.56 -30.99
C PRO A 266 -70.64 25.08 -31.39
N TRP A 267 -69.84 24.70 -32.38
CA TRP A 267 -69.71 23.31 -32.84
C TRP A 267 -69.14 22.38 -31.76
N LEU A 268 -68.21 22.85 -30.94
CA LEU A 268 -67.68 22.09 -29.80
C LEU A 268 -68.76 21.90 -28.71
N LYS A 269 -69.52 22.94 -28.41
CA LYS A 269 -70.66 22.88 -27.46
C LYS A 269 -71.82 22.02 -27.99
N LEU A 270 -72.01 21.96 -29.30
CA LEU A 270 -72.98 21.09 -29.96
C LEU A 270 -72.54 19.62 -29.94
N TYR A 271 -71.26 19.35 -30.26
CA TYR A 271 -70.64 18.03 -30.18
C TYR A 271 -70.79 17.42 -28.78
N PHE A 272 -70.47 18.17 -27.72
CA PHE A 272 -70.66 17.72 -26.33
C PHE A 272 -72.12 17.47 -25.94
N LYS A 273 -73.11 18.12 -26.58
CA LYS A 273 -74.54 17.92 -26.28
C LYS A 273 -75.18 16.79 -27.06
N ILE A 274 -74.78 16.55 -28.32
CA ILE A 274 -75.39 15.52 -29.18
C ILE A 274 -74.75 14.15 -28.95
N LYS A 275 -73.42 14.08 -28.78
CA LYS A 275 -72.68 12.82 -28.66
C LYS A 275 -73.23 11.83 -27.61
N PRO A 276 -73.69 12.25 -26.41
CA PRO A 276 -74.22 11.31 -25.41
C PRO A 276 -75.64 10.77 -25.69
N LEU A 277 -76.36 11.34 -26.67
CA LEU A 277 -77.78 11.05 -26.91
C LEU A 277 -78.02 10.08 -28.09
N LEU A 278 -76.99 9.81 -28.90
CA LEU A 278 -77.05 8.89 -30.03
C LEU A 278 -76.84 7.43 -29.57
N LYS A 279 -77.88 6.81 -29.00
CA LYS A 279 -77.91 5.35 -28.79
C LYS A 279 -78.39 4.64 -30.06
N SER A 280 -77.46 4.15 -30.88
CA SER A 280 -77.76 3.35 -32.07
C SER A 280 -76.71 2.27 -32.34
N ALA A 281 -77.10 0.99 -32.17
CA ALA A 281 -76.44 -0.26 -32.61
C ALA A 281 -74.99 -0.54 -32.14
N GLU A 282 -74.09 0.44 -32.09
CA GLU A 282 -72.69 0.25 -31.71
C GLU A 282 -72.54 -0.22 -30.26
N THR A 283 -73.51 0.05 -29.39
CA THR A 283 -73.50 -0.38 -27.97
C THR A 283 -73.31 -1.88 -27.76
N GLU A 284 -73.67 -2.74 -28.72
CA GLU A 284 -73.41 -4.18 -28.63
C GLU A 284 -71.96 -4.53 -29.01
N LYS A 285 -71.38 -3.85 -30.02
CA LYS A 285 -69.96 -3.96 -30.35
C LYS A 285 -69.08 -3.33 -29.27
N GLU A 286 -69.46 -2.17 -28.74
CA GLU A 286 -68.81 -1.53 -27.60
C GLU A 286 -68.89 -2.42 -26.35
N LEU A 287 -70.02 -3.10 -26.09
CA LEU A 287 -70.13 -4.04 -24.96
C LEU A 287 -69.30 -5.31 -25.18
N ALA A 288 -69.23 -5.84 -26.40
CA ALA A 288 -68.37 -6.97 -26.75
C ALA A 288 -66.88 -6.61 -26.62
N GLN A 289 -66.48 -5.46 -27.17
CA GLN A 289 -65.12 -4.93 -27.08
C GLN A 289 -64.77 -4.49 -25.65
N MET A 290 -65.74 -4.02 -24.86
CA MET A 290 -65.56 -3.72 -23.43
C MET A 290 -65.39 -5.02 -22.62
N LYS A 291 -66.07 -6.11 -22.97
CA LYS A 291 -65.82 -7.43 -22.37
C LYS A 291 -64.43 -7.96 -22.76
N GLU A 292 -64.06 -7.93 -24.03
CA GLU A 292 -62.72 -8.32 -24.49
C GLU A 292 -61.62 -7.50 -23.80
N ASN A 293 -61.79 -6.18 -23.71
CA ASN A 293 -60.89 -5.31 -22.96
C ASN A 293 -60.92 -5.58 -21.45
N TYR A 294 -62.06 -5.90 -20.85
CA TYR A 294 -62.18 -6.22 -19.42
C TYR A 294 -61.49 -7.55 -19.09
N ASP A 295 -61.77 -8.62 -19.84
CA ASP A 295 -61.17 -9.94 -19.68
C ASP A 295 -59.66 -9.87 -19.91
N LYS A 296 -59.22 -9.10 -20.92
CA LYS A 296 -57.82 -8.80 -21.16
C LYS A 296 -57.18 -8.00 -20.02
N MET A 297 -57.79 -6.90 -19.57
CA MET A 297 -57.27 -6.13 -18.44
C MET A 297 -57.25 -6.94 -17.14
N GLN A 298 -58.18 -7.87 -16.94
CA GLN A 298 -58.18 -8.79 -15.80
C GLN A 298 -57.03 -9.80 -15.90
N SER A 299 -56.71 -10.31 -17.10
CA SER A 299 -55.56 -11.19 -17.34
C SER A 299 -54.21 -10.46 -17.24
N ASP A 300 -54.10 -9.26 -17.82
CA ASP A 300 -52.94 -8.38 -17.73
C ASP A 300 -52.69 -7.97 -16.27
N LEU A 301 -53.74 -7.63 -15.51
CA LEU A 301 -53.66 -7.32 -14.07
C LEU A 301 -53.25 -8.53 -13.25
N ALA A 302 -53.80 -9.72 -13.50
CA ALA A 302 -53.41 -10.94 -12.79
C ALA A 302 -51.93 -11.27 -13.03
N THR A 303 -51.47 -11.16 -14.28
CA THR A 303 -50.06 -11.34 -14.68
C THR A 303 -49.16 -10.31 -14.02
N ALA A 304 -49.57 -9.03 -14.00
CA ALA A 304 -48.82 -7.95 -13.37
C ALA A 304 -48.73 -8.11 -11.84
N LEU A 305 -49.80 -8.54 -11.18
CA LEU A 305 -49.81 -8.81 -9.73
C LEU A 305 -48.94 -10.02 -9.36
N ALA A 306 -48.98 -11.09 -10.15
CA ALA A 306 -48.09 -12.25 -9.96
C ALA A 306 -46.62 -11.85 -10.11
N LYS A 307 -46.27 -11.12 -11.17
CA LYS A 307 -44.90 -10.63 -11.40
C LYS A 307 -44.45 -9.59 -10.36
N LYS A 308 -45.38 -8.75 -9.86
CA LYS A 308 -45.10 -7.84 -8.74
C LYS A 308 -44.69 -8.62 -7.49
N LYS A 309 -45.45 -9.66 -7.12
CA LYS A 309 -45.16 -10.50 -5.95
C LYS A 309 -43.79 -11.18 -6.05
N GLU A 310 -43.45 -11.74 -7.22
CA GLU A 310 -42.13 -12.33 -7.48
C GLU A 310 -40.97 -11.32 -7.31
N LEU A 311 -41.18 -10.07 -7.75
CA LEU A 311 -40.19 -9.00 -7.59
C LEU A 311 -40.11 -8.46 -6.15
N GLU A 312 -41.22 -8.42 -5.41
CA GLU A 312 -41.23 -8.06 -3.99
C GLU A 312 -40.50 -9.12 -3.15
N GLU A 313 -40.70 -10.41 -3.43
CA GLU A 313 -39.96 -11.50 -2.77
C GLU A 313 -38.45 -11.42 -3.04
N LYS A 314 -38.04 -11.16 -4.28
CA LYS A 314 -36.63 -10.92 -4.64
C LYS A 314 -36.04 -9.66 -3.99
N MET A 315 -36.83 -8.60 -3.86
CA MET A 315 -36.41 -7.36 -3.19
C MET A 315 -36.19 -7.59 -1.68
N VAL A 316 -36.99 -8.45 -1.04
CA VAL A 316 -36.79 -8.84 0.37
C VAL A 316 -35.47 -9.61 0.53
N SER A 317 -35.15 -10.56 -0.36
CA SER A 317 -33.85 -11.28 -0.36
C SER A 317 -32.66 -10.31 -0.40
N LEU A 318 -32.66 -9.38 -1.36
CA LEU A 318 -31.57 -8.40 -1.52
C LEU A 318 -31.46 -7.43 -0.33
N LEU A 319 -32.57 -7.11 0.33
CA LEU A 319 -32.56 -6.30 1.56
C LEU A 319 -32.03 -7.09 2.76
N GLN A 320 -32.31 -8.40 2.84
CA GLN A 320 -31.74 -9.28 3.85
C GLN A 320 -30.23 -9.45 3.65
N GLU A 321 -29.78 -9.84 2.45
CA GLU A 321 -28.35 -9.96 2.10
C GLU A 321 -27.56 -8.69 2.46
N LYS A 322 -28.13 -7.52 2.16
CA LYS A 322 -27.53 -6.22 2.52
C LYS A 322 -27.43 -6.02 4.05
N ASN A 323 -28.45 -6.42 4.81
CA ASN A 323 -28.44 -6.29 6.27
C ASN A 323 -27.46 -7.28 6.92
N ASP A 324 -27.40 -8.52 6.42
CA ASP A 324 -26.49 -9.56 6.90
C ASP A 324 -25.03 -9.17 6.64
N LEU A 325 -24.72 -8.63 5.46
CA LEU A 325 -23.42 -8.02 5.17
C LEU A 325 -23.12 -6.79 6.05
N GLN A 326 -24.12 -5.97 6.37
CA GLN A 326 -23.93 -4.81 7.26
C GLN A 326 -23.63 -5.26 8.71
N LEU A 327 -24.25 -6.35 9.18
CA LEU A 327 -23.93 -6.97 10.48
C LEU A 327 -22.53 -7.60 10.48
N GLN A 328 -22.14 -8.28 9.40
CA GLN A 328 -20.78 -8.82 9.26
C GLN A 328 -19.73 -7.69 9.29
N VAL A 329 -19.94 -6.60 8.55
CA VAL A 329 -19.02 -5.44 8.57
C VAL A 329 -18.93 -4.82 9.97
N ALA A 330 -20.02 -4.74 10.73
CA ALA A 330 -19.97 -4.26 12.11
C ALA A 330 -19.12 -5.17 13.02
N ALA A 331 -19.32 -6.49 12.93
CA ALA A 331 -18.54 -7.46 13.70
C ALA A 331 -17.05 -7.45 13.33
N GLU A 332 -16.69 -7.28 12.05
CA GLU A 332 -15.28 -7.18 11.64
C GLU A 332 -14.64 -5.84 12.04
N VAL A 333 -15.43 -4.77 12.21
CA VAL A 333 -14.94 -3.49 12.79
C VAL A 333 -14.69 -3.63 14.29
N GLU A 334 -15.53 -4.37 15.03
CA GLU A 334 -15.29 -4.69 16.44
C GLU A 334 -14.05 -5.61 16.57
N ASN A 335 -13.92 -6.66 15.76
CA ASN A 335 -12.71 -7.51 15.69
C ASN A 335 -11.43 -6.71 15.38
N LEU A 336 -11.52 -5.69 14.51
CA LEU A 336 -10.41 -4.80 14.18
C LEU A 336 -10.04 -3.91 15.37
N SER A 337 -11.02 -3.32 16.06
CA SER A 337 -10.78 -2.54 17.29
C SER A 337 -10.07 -3.38 18.36
N ASP A 338 -10.52 -4.62 18.59
CA ASP A 338 -9.88 -5.57 19.50
C ASP A 338 -8.45 -5.93 19.05
N ALA A 339 -8.17 -5.95 17.75
CA ALA A 339 -6.83 -6.16 17.21
C ALA A 339 -5.93 -4.91 17.35
N GLU A 340 -6.49 -3.72 17.19
CA GLU A 340 -5.80 -2.43 17.37
C GLU A 340 -5.42 -2.20 18.83
N GLU A 341 -6.31 -2.45 19.80
CA GLU A 341 -5.98 -2.34 21.24
C GLU A 341 -4.87 -3.32 21.64
N ARG A 342 -4.96 -4.59 21.18
CA ARG A 342 -3.89 -5.58 21.40
C ARG A 342 -2.57 -5.16 20.74
N CYS A 343 -2.62 -4.52 19.57
CA CYS A 343 -1.44 -3.99 18.90
C CYS A 343 -0.82 -2.82 19.69
N GLU A 344 -1.64 -1.88 20.18
CA GLU A 344 -1.19 -0.76 21.00
C GLU A 344 -0.60 -1.24 22.34
N GLY A 345 -1.21 -2.25 22.98
CA GLY A 345 -0.67 -2.91 24.17
C GLY A 345 0.70 -3.56 23.92
N LEU A 346 0.87 -4.23 22.77
CA LEU A 346 2.17 -4.76 22.35
C LEU A 346 3.19 -3.66 22.04
N ILE A 347 2.78 -2.52 21.46
CA ILE A 347 3.66 -1.37 21.23
C ILE A 347 4.11 -0.74 22.55
N LYS A 348 3.19 -0.55 23.52
CA LYS A 348 3.51 -0.07 24.88
C LYS A 348 4.48 -1.02 25.59
N SER A 349 4.24 -2.33 25.52
CA SER A 349 5.13 -3.36 26.07
C SER A 349 6.51 -3.35 25.39
N LYS A 350 6.55 -3.23 24.06
CA LYS A 350 7.78 -3.13 23.27
C LYS A 350 8.63 -1.94 23.73
N ILE A 351 8.05 -0.76 23.88
CA ILE A 351 8.77 0.45 24.34
C ILE A 351 9.38 0.24 25.74
N GLN A 352 8.66 -0.42 26.65
CA GLN A 352 9.20 -0.76 27.97
C GLN A 352 10.34 -1.79 27.91
N LEU A 353 10.28 -2.74 26.98
CA LEU A 353 11.34 -3.74 26.77
C LEU A 353 12.58 -3.13 26.09
N GLU A 354 12.41 -2.22 25.13
CA GLU A 354 13.51 -1.47 24.51
C GLU A 354 14.21 -0.54 25.53
N ALA A 355 13.44 0.11 26.41
CA ALA A 355 14.00 0.92 27.50
C ALA A 355 14.81 0.07 28.50
N LYS A 356 14.26 -1.08 28.95
CA LYS A 356 14.97 -2.03 29.83
C LYS A 356 16.21 -2.62 29.17
N LEU A 357 16.13 -2.97 27.87
CA LEU A 357 17.27 -3.48 27.12
C LEU A 357 18.41 -2.46 27.17
N LYS A 358 18.12 -1.19 26.83
CA LYS A 358 19.09 -0.09 26.88
C LYS A 358 19.72 0.07 28.28
N GLU A 359 18.91 0.12 29.34
CA GLU A 359 19.39 0.18 30.73
C GLU A 359 20.33 -1.00 31.06
N THR A 360 19.97 -2.22 30.66
CA THR A 360 20.81 -3.41 30.90
C THR A 360 22.06 -3.48 30.02
N THR A 361 22.08 -2.81 28.87
CA THR A 361 23.28 -2.69 28.02
C THR A 361 24.24 -1.65 28.58
N GLU A 362 23.75 -0.46 28.95
CA GLU A 362 24.58 0.60 29.56
C GLU A 362 25.22 0.09 30.86
N ARG A 363 24.47 -0.61 31.72
CA ARG A 363 25.03 -1.21 32.95
C ARG A 363 25.91 -2.45 32.70
N LEU A 364 25.90 -3.04 31.50
CA LEU A 364 26.85 -4.08 31.12
C LEU A 364 28.17 -3.46 30.66
N GLU A 365 28.09 -2.37 29.88
CA GLU A 365 29.25 -1.59 29.44
C GLU A 365 30.01 -1.00 30.65
N ASP A 366 29.31 -0.45 31.65
CA ASP A 366 29.89 0.01 32.93
C ASP A 366 30.67 -1.11 33.65
N GLU A 367 30.08 -2.31 33.79
CA GLU A 367 30.69 -3.45 34.48
C GLU A 367 31.87 -4.05 33.67
N GLU A 368 31.83 -3.98 32.32
CA GLU A 368 32.96 -4.35 31.47
C GLU A 368 34.13 -3.36 31.59
N GLU A 369 33.88 -2.05 31.70
CA GLU A 369 34.93 -1.06 31.99
C GLU A 369 35.52 -1.27 33.40
N ILE A 370 34.69 -1.48 34.42
CA ILE A 370 35.15 -1.78 35.79
C ILE A 370 35.99 -3.07 35.83
N ASN A 371 35.59 -4.10 35.09
CA ASN A 371 36.35 -5.36 34.99
C ASN A 371 37.68 -5.18 34.24
N ALA A 372 37.72 -4.34 33.21
CA ALA A 372 38.96 -3.95 32.53
C ALA A 372 39.90 -3.15 33.46
N GLU A 373 39.38 -2.19 34.22
CA GLU A 373 40.13 -1.47 35.26
C GLU A 373 40.69 -2.41 36.32
N LEU A 374 39.85 -3.32 36.86
CA LEU A 374 40.24 -4.28 37.88
C LEU A 374 41.30 -5.25 37.34
N THR A 375 41.20 -5.68 36.09
CA THR A 375 42.21 -6.51 35.42
C THR A 375 43.53 -5.75 35.25
N ALA A 376 43.50 -4.47 34.90
CA ALA A 376 44.69 -3.63 34.78
C ALA A 376 45.35 -3.33 36.15
N LYS A 377 44.54 -3.06 37.19
CA LYS A 377 44.99 -2.87 38.58
C LYS A 377 45.57 -4.17 39.15
N LYS A 378 44.90 -5.30 38.93
CA LYS A 378 45.39 -6.64 39.30
C LYS A 378 46.75 -6.91 38.67
N ARG A 379 46.92 -6.66 37.36
CA ARG A 379 48.19 -6.89 36.67
C ARG A 379 49.33 -6.09 37.29
N LYS A 380 49.12 -4.80 37.58
CA LYS A 380 50.13 -3.97 38.29
C LYS A 380 50.50 -4.56 39.65
N LEU A 381 49.52 -5.01 40.43
CA LEU A 381 49.77 -5.65 41.73
C LEU A 381 50.47 -7.00 41.60
N GLU A 382 50.22 -7.77 40.53
CA GLU A 382 50.95 -9.00 40.21
C GLU A 382 52.41 -8.71 39.80
N ASP A 383 52.63 -7.67 38.98
CA ASP A 383 53.96 -7.18 38.59
C ASP A 383 54.74 -6.68 39.84
N GLU A 384 54.16 -5.78 40.65
CA GLU A 384 54.73 -5.28 41.93
C GLU A 384 55.02 -6.41 42.93
N CYS A 385 54.12 -7.39 43.07
CA CYS A 385 54.35 -8.57 43.91
C CYS A 385 55.45 -9.50 43.37
N SER A 386 55.79 -9.41 42.08
CA SER A 386 56.91 -10.17 41.50
C SER A 386 58.25 -9.47 41.74
N GLU A 387 58.29 -8.13 41.66
CA GLU A 387 59.47 -7.33 42.00
C GLU A 387 59.80 -7.45 43.49
N LEU A 388 58.80 -7.28 44.38
CA LEU A 388 59.00 -7.41 45.83
C LEU A 388 59.48 -8.81 46.25
N LYS A 389 59.04 -9.88 45.57
CA LYS A 389 59.57 -11.24 45.82
C LYS A 389 61.04 -11.36 45.44
N LYS A 390 61.41 -10.86 44.26
CA LYS A 390 62.80 -10.86 43.80
C LYS A 390 63.69 -10.04 44.73
N ASP A 391 63.22 -8.88 45.19
CA ASP A 391 63.98 -8.05 46.14
C ASP A 391 64.12 -8.75 47.52
N ILE A 392 63.13 -9.52 47.95
CA ILE A 392 63.24 -10.40 49.13
C ILE A 392 64.30 -11.50 48.89
N ASP A 393 64.26 -12.20 47.75
CA ASP A 393 65.24 -13.25 47.41
C ASP A 393 66.68 -12.68 47.37
N ASP A 394 66.88 -11.51 46.73
CA ASP A 394 68.17 -10.81 46.67
C ASP A 394 68.63 -10.31 48.06
N LEU A 395 67.70 -9.92 48.95
CA LEU A 395 67.98 -9.56 50.34
C LEU A 395 68.29 -10.78 51.22
N GLU A 396 67.63 -11.92 51.04
CA GLU A 396 67.93 -13.16 51.76
C GLU A 396 69.33 -13.70 51.38
N LEU A 397 69.69 -13.65 50.09
CA LEU A 397 71.05 -13.95 49.62
C LEU A 397 72.09 -13.00 50.23
N THR A 398 71.74 -11.71 50.36
CA THR A 398 72.59 -10.70 51.00
C THR A 398 72.73 -10.95 52.51
N LEU A 399 71.64 -11.29 53.19
CA LEU A 399 71.63 -11.62 54.62
C LEU A 399 72.48 -12.85 54.90
N ALA A 400 72.29 -13.95 54.17
CA ALA A 400 73.08 -15.18 54.32
C ALA A 400 74.58 -14.95 54.09
N LYS A 401 74.94 -14.02 53.20
CA LYS A 401 76.33 -13.58 53.02
C LYS A 401 76.84 -12.81 54.25
N VAL A 402 76.08 -11.84 54.76
CA VAL A 402 76.44 -11.06 55.95
C VAL A 402 76.51 -11.93 57.21
N GLU A 403 75.64 -12.92 57.37
CA GLU A 403 75.70 -13.90 58.46
C GLU A 403 76.95 -14.78 58.38
N LYS A 404 77.36 -15.19 57.18
CA LYS A 404 78.60 -15.93 56.95
C LYS A 404 79.84 -15.08 57.27
N GLU A 405 79.82 -13.80 56.91
CA GLU A 405 80.87 -12.83 57.28
C GLU A 405 80.89 -12.57 58.80
N LYS A 406 79.71 -12.44 59.44
CA LYS A 406 79.54 -12.35 60.90
C LYS A 406 80.13 -13.56 61.61
N HIS A 407 79.75 -14.79 61.24
CA HIS A 407 80.33 -16.01 61.80
C HIS A 407 81.85 -16.09 61.59
N ALA A 408 82.39 -15.59 60.47
CA ALA A 408 83.84 -15.51 60.28
C ALA A 408 84.51 -14.49 61.23
N THR A 409 83.84 -13.40 61.60
CA THR A 409 84.33 -12.47 62.63
C THR A 409 84.14 -12.99 64.06
N GLU A 410 83.03 -13.64 64.38
CA GLU A 410 82.77 -14.26 65.69
C GLU A 410 83.82 -15.34 66.00
N ASN A 411 84.17 -16.18 65.02
CA ASN A 411 85.25 -17.17 65.18
C ASN A 411 86.62 -16.52 65.40
N LYS A 412 86.93 -15.38 64.75
CA LYS A 412 88.16 -14.61 65.05
C LYS A 412 88.15 -14.06 66.48
N VAL A 413 87.03 -13.50 66.92
CA VAL A 413 86.87 -12.97 68.29
C VAL A 413 86.99 -14.11 69.32
N LYS A 414 86.41 -15.27 69.06
CA LYS A 414 86.52 -16.45 69.93
C LYS A 414 87.98 -16.92 70.05
N ASN A 415 88.70 -17.06 68.93
CA ASN A 415 90.11 -17.45 68.95
C ASN A 415 90.96 -16.45 69.75
N LEU A 416 90.78 -15.14 69.53
CA LEU A 416 91.47 -14.08 70.29
C LEU A 416 91.11 -14.11 71.79
N THR A 417 89.89 -14.50 72.15
CA THR A 417 89.44 -14.64 73.55
C THR A 417 90.09 -15.86 74.21
N GLU A 418 90.22 -16.98 73.49
CA GLU A 418 90.94 -18.18 73.95
C GLU A 418 92.44 -17.91 74.09
N GLU A 419 93.04 -17.13 73.19
CA GLU A 419 94.40 -16.64 73.30
C GLU A 419 94.59 -15.77 74.56
N MET A 420 93.71 -14.80 74.84
CA MET A 420 93.79 -14.00 76.08
C MET A 420 93.69 -14.88 77.34
N ALA A 421 92.74 -15.83 77.38
CA ALA A 421 92.60 -16.74 78.53
C ALA A 421 93.87 -17.58 78.78
N SER A 422 94.60 -17.97 77.73
CA SER A 422 95.88 -18.66 77.85
C SER A 422 97.01 -17.76 78.41
N GLN A 423 96.94 -16.45 78.15
CA GLN A 423 97.86 -15.46 78.73
C GLN A 423 97.53 -15.23 80.20
N ASP A 424 96.25 -15.14 80.58
CA ASP A 424 95.81 -15.04 81.98
C ASP A 424 96.24 -16.27 82.82
N GLU A 425 96.11 -17.49 82.27
CA GLU A 425 96.66 -18.70 82.92
C GLU A 425 98.18 -18.63 83.13
N SER A 426 98.91 -18.05 82.17
CA SER A 426 100.36 -17.90 82.23
C SER A 426 100.77 -16.88 83.29
N ILE A 427 100.05 -15.75 83.37
CA ILE A 427 100.18 -14.74 84.44
C ILE A 427 99.89 -15.37 85.82
N ALA A 428 98.85 -16.19 85.93
CA ALA A 428 98.50 -16.88 87.17
C ALA A 428 99.58 -17.87 87.63
N LYS A 429 100.21 -18.61 86.71
CA LYS A 429 101.34 -19.53 87.00
C LYS A 429 102.57 -18.78 87.51
N LEU A 430 103.01 -17.73 86.80
CA LEU A 430 104.14 -16.89 87.20
C LEU A 430 103.93 -16.21 88.57
N THR A 431 102.68 -15.77 88.84
CA THR A 431 102.30 -15.20 90.14
C THR A 431 102.42 -16.21 91.29
N LYS A 432 102.25 -17.52 91.00
CA LYS A 432 102.36 -18.60 91.97
C LYS A 432 103.80 -18.98 92.28
N GLU A 433 104.66 -19.07 91.26
CA GLU A 433 106.11 -19.29 91.43
C GLU A 433 106.77 -18.16 92.23
N LYS A 434 106.41 -16.91 91.94
CA LYS A 434 106.90 -15.73 92.67
C LYS A 434 106.69 -15.87 94.20
N LYS A 435 105.57 -16.45 94.63
CA LYS A 435 105.28 -16.59 96.07
C LYS A 435 106.14 -17.66 96.74
N ALA A 436 106.34 -18.82 96.10
CA ALA A 436 107.19 -19.89 96.64
C ALA A 436 108.66 -19.45 96.83
N LEU A 437 109.17 -18.63 95.91
CA LEU A 437 110.51 -18.03 96.01
C LEU A 437 110.68 -17.07 97.20
N GLN A 438 109.62 -16.38 97.64
CA GLN A 438 109.68 -15.52 98.83
C GLN A 438 109.74 -16.32 100.14
N GLU A 439 108.99 -17.42 100.22
CA GLU A 439 108.94 -18.27 101.43
C GLU A 439 110.28 -19.00 101.66
N SER A 440 110.98 -19.41 100.59
CA SER A 440 112.32 -20.01 100.69
C SER A 440 113.42 -19.04 101.13
N HIS A 441 113.25 -17.72 100.97
CA HIS A 441 114.28 -16.73 101.31
C HIS A 441 114.34 -16.45 102.82
N GLN A 442 113.20 -16.47 103.50
CA GLN A 442 113.11 -16.14 104.93
C GLN A 442 113.83 -17.17 105.80
N GLN A 443 113.74 -18.47 105.46
CA GLN A 443 114.36 -19.55 106.21
C GLN A 443 115.90 -19.43 106.29
N THR A 444 116.54 -18.79 105.30
CA THR A 444 118.01 -18.62 105.26
C THR A 444 118.52 -17.41 106.03
N LEU A 445 117.64 -16.52 106.51
CA LEU A 445 118.01 -15.36 107.33
C LEU A 445 118.16 -15.74 108.81
N ASP A 446 117.32 -16.64 109.30
CA ASP A 446 117.27 -16.97 110.74
C ASP A 446 118.50 -17.78 111.20
N ASP A 447 119.05 -18.65 110.34
CA ASP A 447 120.26 -19.45 110.65
C ASP A 447 121.54 -18.60 110.76
N LEU A 448 121.59 -17.43 110.10
CA LEU A 448 122.77 -16.55 110.10
C LEU A 448 122.91 -15.78 111.43
N GLN A 449 121.78 -15.50 112.10
CA GLN A 449 121.74 -14.70 113.32
C GLN A 449 122.37 -15.40 114.55
N ALA A 450 122.61 -16.72 114.47
CA ALA A 450 123.15 -17.52 115.56
C ALA A 450 124.67 -17.39 115.78
N GLU A 451 125.43 -16.97 114.76
CA GLU A 451 126.90 -16.88 114.80
C GLU A 451 127.43 -15.45 115.00
N GLU A 452 126.65 -14.39 114.80
CA GLU A 452 127.07 -13.00 115.03
C GLU A 452 127.12 -12.62 116.54
N ASP A 453 128.18 -13.13 117.17
CA ASP A 453 128.96 -12.55 118.26
C ASP A 453 128.20 -11.76 119.37
N LYS A 454 127.99 -12.31 120.58
CA LYS A 454 129.02 -12.82 121.52
C LYS A 454 130.09 -11.77 121.94
N VAL A 455 129.98 -10.52 121.44
CA VAL A 455 130.78 -9.32 121.81
C VAL A 455 129.81 -8.20 122.22
N ASN A 456 129.41 -7.99 123.49
CA ASN A 456 130.23 -7.79 124.69
C ASN A 456 131.24 -6.63 124.45
N THR A 457 130.95 -5.36 124.75
CA THR A 457 130.69 -4.83 126.11
C THR A 457 130.31 -3.33 126.09
N LEU A 458 130.07 -2.73 127.28
CA LEU A 458 129.78 -1.31 127.58
C LEU A 458 128.30 -0.92 127.39
N THR A 459 127.39 -1.06 128.37
CA THR A 459 127.56 -1.08 129.84
C THR A 459 128.11 0.24 130.43
N LYS A 460 127.22 1.25 130.67
CA LYS A 460 127.20 2.22 131.81
C LYS A 460 126.50 3.57 131.48
N ALA A 461 125.16 3.60 131.47
CA ALA A 461 124.34 4.83 131.55
C ALA A 461 122.88 4.50 131.96
N LYS A 462 122.66 3.70 133.00
CA LYS A 462 122.59 4.14 134.41
C LYS A 462 121.37 5.03 134.72
N THR A 463 120.23 4.37 134.79
CA THR A 463 119.15 4.58 135.78
C THR A 463 119.54 5.42 137.01
N LYS A 464 119.05 6.66 137.08
CA LYS A 464 118.46 7.35 138.26
C LYS A 464 118.20 8.83 137.94
N LEU A 465 116.94 9.22 137.77
CA LEU A 465 116.41 10.57 138.03
C LEU A 465 114.86 10.51 138.12
N GLU A 466 114.37 9.67 139.03
CA GLU A 466 113.00 9.82 139.58
C GLU A 466 113.06 10.72 140.83
N GLN A 467 111.95 11.40 141.11
CA GLN A 467 111.59 11.97 142.41
C GLN A 467 112.62 12.84 143.17
N GLN A 468 112.69 14.11 142.77
CA GLN A 468 112.65 15.22 143.73
C GLN A 468 111.46 16.10 143.31
N VAL A 469 110.33 16.07 144.03
CA VAL A 469 110.06 16.77 145.32
C VAL A 469 110.05 18.28 145.06
N ASP A 470 108.87 18.90 144.97
CA ASP A 470 107.93 19.21 146.07
C ASP A 470 108.58 20.08 147.16
N ASP A 471 109.09 21.26 146.78
CA ASP A 471 109.48 22.31 147.73
C ASP A 471 109.57 23.71 147.07
N LEU A 472 108.47 24.19 146.45
CA LEU A 472 108.26 25.62 146.11
C LEU A 472 106.77 26.05 146.21
N GLU A 473 106.05 25.56 147.22
CA GLU A 473 104.87 26.28 147.69
C GLU A 473 105.25 27.64 148.33
N GLY A 474 104.33 28.61 148.33
CA GLY A 474 104.38 29.72 149.29
C GLY A 474 104.87 31.10 148.83
N SER A 475 105.00 31.40 147.53
CA SER A 475 105.46 32.73 147.05
C SER A 475 104.59 33.46 146.02
N LEU A 476 103.32 33.08 145.80
CA LEU A 476 102.39 33.87 144.98
C LEU A 476 100.94 33.95 145.51
N GLU A 477 100.79 34.03 146.83
CA GLU A 477 99.48 34.28 147.47
C GLU A 477 98.98 35.73 147.28
N GLN A 478 99.80 36.61 146.68
CA GLN A 478 99.51 38.03 146.48
C GLN A 478 98.73 38.36 145.19
N GLU A 479 98.83 37.52 144.15
CA GLU A 479 98.21 37.77 142.83
C GLU A 479 96.67 37.57 142.83
N LYS A 480 96.15 36.88 143.86
CA LYS A 480 94.73 36.47 143.93
C LYS A 480 93.73 37.63 144.04
N LYS A 481 94.16 38.83 144.45
CA LYS A 481 93.24 39.93 144.80
C LYS A 481 92.81 40.83 143.62
N LEU A 482 93.60 40.92 142.55
CA LEU A 482 93.24 41.73 141.36
C LEU A 482 92.47 40.94 140.29
N ARG A 483 92.51 39.60 140.32
CA ARG A 483 91.91 38.75 139.31
C ARG A 483 90.38 38.66 139.38
N MET A 484 89.80 38.75 140.58
CA MET A 484 88.35 38.50 140.79
C MET A 484 87.42 39.48 140.08
N ASP A 485 87.80 40.75 139.94
CA ASP A 485 86.92 41.77 139.37
C ASP A 485 86.89 41.72 137.83
N LEU A 486 88.00 41.35 137.19
CA LEU A 486 88.08 41.17 135.73
C LEU A 486 87.31 39.92 135.27
N GLU A 487 87.44 38.81 135.99
CA GLU A 487 86.83 37.51 135.66
C GLU A 487 85.29 37.57 135.72
N ARG A 488 84.71 38.46 136.55
CA ARG A 488 83.27 38.71 136.62
C ARG A 488 82.71 39.48 135.42
N ALA A 489 83.41 40.49 134.93
CA ALA A 489 82.99 41.25 133.75
C ALA A 489 83.02 40.37 132.49
N LYS A 490 84.08 39.58 132.34
CA LYS A 490 84.26 38.64 131.22
C LYS A 490 83.11 37.63 131.11
N ARG A 491 82.77 36.93 132.20
CA ARG A 491 81.69 35.91 132.21
C ARG A 491 80.31 36.45 131.85
N LYS A 492 80.03 37.73 132.06
CA LYS A 492 78.74 38.33 131.67
C LYS A 492 78.67 38.53 130.17
N LEU A 493 79.69 39.15 129.58
CA LEU A 493 79.78 39.39 128.14
C LEU A 493 79.89 38.09 127.32
N GLU A 494 80.55 37.05 127.85
CA GLU A 494 80.57 35.72 127.21
C GLU A 494 79.20 35.03 127.20
N GLY A 495 78.34 35.30 128.21
CA GLY A 495 76.95 34.82 128.23
C GLY A 495 76.06 35.58 127.23
N ASP A 496 76.13 36.92 127.26
CA ASP A 496 75.36 37.79 126.36
C ASP A 496 75.72 37.53 124.88
N LEU A 497 77.01 37.30 124.57
CA LEU A 497 77.48 36.94 123.23
C LEU A 497 76.95 35.59 122.75
N LYS A 498 76.91 34.58 123.63
CA LYS A 498 76.47 33.23 123.26
C LYS A 498 74.97 33.18 122.96
N LEU A 499 74.14 33.90 123.74
CA LEU A 499 72.72 34.07 123.47
C LEU A 499 72.47 34.80 122.15
N ALA A 500 73.29 35.81 121.82
CA ALA A 500 73.22 36.47 120.52
C ALA A 500 73.60 35.54 119.35
N GLN A 501 74.60 34.67 119.53
CA GLN A 501 74.97 33.68 118.52
C GLN A 501 73.89 32.61 118.31
N GLU A 502 73.31 32.08 119.38
CA GLU A 502 72.19 31.13 119.32
C GLU A 502 70.97 31.75 118.60
N SER A 503 70.60 32.99 118.97
CA SER A 503 69.50 33.71 118.31
C SER A 503 69.77 34.06 116.83
N ILE A 504 71.03 34.20 116.40
CA ILE A 504 71.37 34.39 114.98
C ILE A 504 71.23 33.06 114.23
N MET A 505 71.68 31.95 114.81
CA MET A 505 71.60 30.62 114.19
C MET A 505 70.14 30.19 113.97
N ASP A 506 69.26 30.48 114.94
CA ASP A 506 67.81 30.23 114.80
C ASP A 506 67.20 31.08 113.68
N LEU A 507 67.55 32.38 113.59
CA LEU A 507 67.07 33.27 112.53
C LEU A 507 67.58 32.89 111.13
N GLU A 508 68.82 32.39 111.00
CA GLU A 508 69.35 31.87 109.73
C GLU A 508 68.63 30.59 109.30
N ASN A 509 68.28 29.71 110.25
CA ASN A 509 67.54 28.47 110.01
C ASN A 509 66.06 28.76 109.61
N ASP A 510 65.38 29.67 110.32
CA ASP A 510 64.03 30.13 109.98
C ASP A 510 63.99 30.83 108.62
N LYS A 511 65.01 31.63 108.29
CA LYS A 511 65.18 32.19 106.95
C LYS A 511 65.33 31.08 105.91
N GLN A 512 66.21 30.10 106.13
CA GLN A 512 66.46 29.03 105.16
C GLN A 512 65.20 28.17 104.90
N GLN A 513 64.43 27.86 105.96
CA GLN A 513 63.11 27.23 105.80
C GLN A 513 62.10 28.13 105.07
N SER A 514 62.18 29.45 105.23
CA SER A 514 61.30 30.40 104.56
C SER A 514 61.63 30.51 103.06
N ASP A 515 62.92 30.52 102.71
CA ASP A 515 63.39 30.50 101.32
C ASP A 515 62.99 29.18 100.60
N GLU A 516 62.99 28.04 101.30
CA GLU A 516 62.46 26.77 100.75
C GLU A 516 60.94 26.77 100.58
N LYS A 517 60.19 27.36 101.54
CA LYS A 517 58.73 27.54 101.42
C LYS A 517 58.39 28.46 100.25
N LEU A 518 59.16 29.53 100.03
CA LEU A 518 59.04 30.42 98.87
C LEU A 518 59.26 29.64 97.56
N LYS A 519 60.38 28.93 97.41
CA LYS A 519 60.67 28.14 96.19
C LYS A 519 59.58 27.12 95.86
N LYS A 520 58.97 26.48 96.88
CA LYS A 520 57.80 25.60 96.67
C LYS A 520 56.57 26.37 96.20
N LYS A 521 56.31 27.56 96.74
CA LYS A 521 55.20 28.42 96.29
C LYS A 521 55.43 28.98 94.89
N ASP A 522 56.64 29.37 94.52
CA ASP A 522 56.97 29.81 93.16
C ASP A 522 56.76 28.67 92.13
N PHE A 523 57.09 27.42 92.50
CA PHE A 523 56.82 26.25 91.68
C PHE A 523 55.33 25.92 91.56
N GLU A 524 54.57 25.98 92.67
CA GLU A 524 53.11 25.84 92.64
C GLU A 524 52.44 26.94 91.80
N ILE A 525 52.88 28.20 91.92
CA ILE A 525 52.40 29.34 91.12
C ILE A 525 52.72 29.11 89.64
N SER A 526 53.92 28.64 89.31
CA SER A 526 54.30 28.33 87.92
C SER A 526 53.43 27.22 87.32
N GLN A 527 53.11 26.17 88.07
CA GLN A 527 52.18 25.12 87.63
C GLN A 527 50.74 25.62 87.49
N LEU A 528 50.29 26.53 88.36
CA LEU A 528 48.96 27.13 88.26
C LEU A 528 48.85 28.08 87.06
N LEU A 529 49.89 28.86 86.76
CA LEU A 529 49.94 29.70 85.57
C LEU A 529 49.88 28.88 84.28
N SER A 530 50.66 27.80 84.17
CA SER A 530 50.59 26.86 83.05
C SER A 530 49.18 26.31 82.84
N LYS A 531 48.49 25.90 83.92
CA LYS A 531 47.11 25.40 83.85
C LYS A 531 46.11 26.48 83.42
N ILE A 532 46.28 27.71 83.87
CA ILE A 532 45.44 28.84 83.46
C ILE A 532 45.65 29.13 81.96
N GLU A 533 46.87 29.00 81.45
CA GLU A 533 47.19 29.16 80.02
C GLU A 533 46.61 28.02 79.16
N ASP A 534 46.71 26.77 79.63
CA ASP A 534 46.03 25.60 79.05
C ASP A 534 44.50 25.78 79.02
N GLU A 535 43.89 26.15 80.14
CA GLU A 535 42.43 26.39 80.27
C GLU A 535 41.96 27.57 79.40
N GLN A 536 42.74 28.64 79.27
CA GLN A 536 42.46 29.73 78.33
C GLN A 536 42.53 29.28 76.87
N SER A 537 43.51 28.44 76.51
CA SER A 537 43.61 27.87 75.16
C SER A 537 42.42 26.98 74.83
N LEU A 538 41.98 26.15 75.78
CA LEU A 538 40.80 25.29 75.65
C LEU A 538 39.52 26.12 75.58
N GLY A 539 39.40 27.16 76.39
CA GLY A 539 38.29 28.13 76.34
C GLY A 539 38.17 28.79 74.97
N ALA A 540 39.29 29.26 74.39
CA ALA A 540 39.31 29.85 73.05
C ALA A 540 38.90 28.84 71.95
N GLN A 541 39.37 27.58 72.03
CA GLN A 541 38.96 26.52 71.11
C GLN A 541 37.46 26.20 71.23
N LEU A 542 36.94 26.05 72.45
CA LEU A 542 35.51 25.81 72.70
C LEU A 542 34.66 26.98 72.21
N GLN A 543 35.10 28.23 72.41
CA GLN A 543 34.36 29.41 71.99
C GLN A 543 34.38 29.61 70.46
N LYS A 544 35.41 29.14 69.75
CA LYS A 544 35.38 29.00 68.28
C LYS A 544 34.37 27.93 67.85
N LYS A 545 34.39 26.77 68.51
CA LYS A 545 33.49 25.63 68.22
C LYS A 545 32.01 25.97 68.48
N ILE A 546 31.73 26.79 69.49
CA ILE A 546 30.38 27.35 69.76
C ILE A 546 29.92 28.22 68.59
N LYS A 547 30.76 29.10 68.04
CA LYS A 547 30.40 29.91 66.85
C LYS A 547 30.15 29.07 65.60
N GLU A 548 30.97 28.04 65.38
CA GLU A 548 30.80 27.10 64.26
C GLU A 548 29.50 26.31 64.37
N LEU A 549 29.12 25.91 65.60
CA LEU A 549 27.82 25.26 65.85
C LEU A 549 26.65 26.23 65.76
N GLN A 550 26.80 27.50 66.18
CA GLN A 550 25.75 28.53 66.05
C GLN A 550 25.44 28.83 64.59
N ALA A 551 26.45 29.10 63.75
CA ALA A 551 26.25 29.32 62.32
C ALA A 551 25.58 28.12 61.63
N ARG A 552 25.92 26.89 62.04
CA ARG A 552 25.29 25.67 61.52
C ARG A 552 23.88 25.43 62.05
N ILE A 553 23.50 26.02 63.19
CA ILE A 553 22.11 26.03 63.66
C ILE A 553 21.30 27.02 62.83
N GLU A 554 21.82 28.22 62.56
CA GLU A 554 21.17 29.21 61.68
C GLU A 554 20.94 28.64 60.25
N GLU A 555 21.96 27.97 59.67
CA GLU A 555 21.87 27.29 58.38
C GLU A 555 20.79 26.18 58.36
N LEU A 556 20.72 25.35 59.40
CA LEU A 556 19.69 24.31 59.53
C LEU A 556 18.28 24.88 59.82
N GLU A 557 18.17 26.03 60.47
CA GLU A 557 16.89 26.72 60.69
C GLU A 557 16.35 27.34 59.39
N GLU A 558 17.22 27.88 58.53
CA GLU A 558 16.84 28.31 57.17
C GLU A 558 16.42 27.11 56.29
N GLU A 559 17.14 25.98 56.31
CA GLU A 559 16.73 24.76 55.59
C GLU A 559 15.35 24.25 56.06
N ILE A 560 15.09 24.23 57.38
CA ILE A 560 13.81 23.78 57.95
C ILE A 560 12.66 24.68 57.53
N GLU A 561 12.84 26.01 57.49
CA GLU A 561 11.76 26.92 57.08
C GLU A 561 11.52 26.91 55.56
N ALA A 562 12.57 26.71 54.76
CA ALA A 562 12.45 26.44 53.33
C ALA A 562 11.69 25.13 53.03
N GLU A 563 12.01 24.05 53.75
CA GLU A 563 11.31 22.75 53.63
C GLU A 563 9.85 22.85 54.10
N ARG A 564 9.55 23.62 55.16
CA ARG A 564 8.16 23.92 55.57
C ARG A 564 7.39 24.65 54.46
N ALA A 565 7.99 25.64 53.82
CA ALA A 565 7.37 26.37 52.72
C ALA A 565 7.14 25.49 51.48
N ALA A 566 8.10 24.62 51.14
CA ALA A 566 7.96 23.64 50.07
C ALA A 566 6.83 22.64 50.39
N ARG A 567 6.81 22.07 51.59
CA ARG A 567 5.81 21.11 52.04
C ARG A 567 4.40 21.69 52.07
N ALA A 568 4.22 22.94 52.53
CA ALA A 568 2.93 23.62 52.48
C ALA A 568 2.38 23.79 51.04
N LYS A 569 3.27 23.98 50.07
CA LYS A 569 2.92 24.04 48.64
C LYS A 569 2.52 22.67 48.07
N VAL A 570 3.24 21.61 48.44
CA VAL A 570 2.93 20.23 48.06
C VAL A 570 1.59 19.77 48.67
N GLU A 571 1.35 20.05 49.95
CA GLU A 571 0.11 19.67 50.64
C GLU A 571 -1.12 20.36 50.01
N LYS A 572 -0.96 21.60 49.52
CA LYS A 572 -2.00 22.28 48.73
C LYS A 572 -2.26 21.58 47.40
N GLN A 573 -1.23 21.32 46.60
CA GLN A 573 -1.37 20.63 45.31
C GLN A 573 -1.97 19.21 45.48
N ARG A 574 -1.65 18.53 46.59
CA ARG A 574 -2.25 17.25 46.98
C ARG A 574 -3.73 17.37 47.29
N ALA A 575 -4.17 18.44 47.96
CA ALA A 575 -5.59 18.70 48.23
C ALA A 575 -6.36 18.99 46.92
N ASP A 576 -5.78 19.81 46.03
CA ASP A 576 -6.38 20.12 44.73
C ASP A 576 -6.54 18.83 43.88
N LEU A 577 -5.48 18.00 43.76
CA LEU A 577 -5.51 16.70 43.05
C LEU A 577 -6.45 15.66 43.70
N SER A 578 -6.57 15.64 45.02
CA SER A 578 -7.50 14.72 45.71
C SER A 578 -8.95 15.02 45.38
N ARG A 579 -9.28 16.29 45.14
CA ARG A 579 -10.62 16.72 44.71
C ARG A 579 -10.89 16.39 43.25
N GLU A 580 -9.90 16.56 42.36
CA GLU A 580 -10.03 16.12 40.96
C GLU A 580 -10.26 14.60 40.86
N LEU A 581 -9.63 13.80 41.74
CA LEU A 581 -9.89 12.36 41.85
C LEU A 581 -11.32 12.04 42.33
N GLU A 582 -11.90 12.83 43.24
CA GLU A 582 -13.31 12.68 43.66
C GLU A 582 -14.28 12.99 42.51
N GLU A 583 -14.10 14.12 41.80
CA GLU A 583 -14.94 14.50 40.64
C GLU A 583 -14.80 13.51 39.45
N ILE A 584 -13.66 12.82 39.32
CA ILE A 584 -13.46 11.72 38.36
C ILE A 584 -14.13 10.42 38.84
N SER A 585 -14.16 10.16 40.14
CA SER A 585 -14.74 8.94 40.72
C SER A 585 -16.26 8.91 40.63
N GLU A 586 -16.95 10.03 40.90
CA GLU A 586 -18.41 10.13 40.70
C GLU A 586 -18.80 9.84 39.24
N ARG A 587 -18.05 10.40 38.28
CA ARG A 587 -18.25 10.15 36.84
C ARG A 587 -18.01 8.69 36.45
N LEU A 588 -17.13 7.98 37.17
CA LEU A 588 -16.86 6.56 36.94
C LEU A 588 -18.00 5.67 37.44
N GLU A 589 -18.66 6.01 38.56
CA GLU A 589 -19.87 5.31 39.01
C GLU A 589 -21.06 5.53 38.06
N GLU A 590 -21.28 6.76 37.58
CA GLU A 590 -22.32 7.03 36.57
C GLU A 590 -22.09 6.24 35.27
N ALA A 591 -20.84 6.17 34.79
CA ALA A 591 -20.47 5.36 33.63
C ALA A 591 -20.61 3.85 33.87
N GLY A 592 -20.31 3.38 35.09
CA GLY A 592 -20.50 1.99 35.51
C GLY A 592 -21.97 1.55 35.46
N GLY A 593 -22.88 2.41 35.92
CA GLY A 593 -24.33 2.18 35.86
C GLY A 593 -24.84 2.02 34.43
N ALA A 594 -24.40 2.88 33.50
CA ALA A 594 -24.75 2.77 32.08
C ALA A 594 -24.19 1.48 31.44
N THR A 595 -22.97 1.09 31.80
CA THR A 595 -22.29 -0.10 31.25
C THR A 595 -23.00 -1.41 31.64
N ALA A 596 -23.50 -1.51 32.87
CA ALA A 596 -24.21 -2.70 33.35
C ALA A 596 -25.48 -3.01 32.52
N ALA A 597 -26.27 -1.98 32.20
CA ALA A 597 -27.49 -2.13 31.38
C ALA A 597 -27.17 -2.59 29.94
N GLN A 598 -26.05 -2.11 29.38
CA GLN A 598 -25.61 -2.46 28.03
C GLN A 598 -25.20 -3.95 27.93
N ILE A 599 -24.56 -4.49 28.96
CA ILE A 599 -24.14 -5.90 29.01
C ILE A 599 -25.36 -6.86 29.01
N GLU A 600 -26.44 -6.53 29.73
CA GLU A 600 -27.65 -7.35 29.72
C GLU A 600 -28.39 -7.28 28.36
N MET A 601 -28.37 -6.12 27.70
CA MET A 601 -28.89 -5.97 26.33
C MET A 601 -28.09 -6.80 25.31
N ASN A 602 -26.76 -6.79 25.39
CA ASN A 602 -25.91 -7.55 24.49
C ASN A 602 -26.07 -9.07 24.66
N LYS A 603 -26.18 -9.59 25.90
CA LYS A 603 -26.49 -11.01 26.13
C LYS A 603 -27.80 -11.46 25.46
N LYS A 604 -28.81 -10.59 25.38
CA LYS A 604 -30.05 -10.87 24.65
C LYS A 604 -29.83 -10.95 23.14
N ARG A 605 -29.14 -9.95 22.57
CA ARG A 605 -28.77 -9.93 21.14
C ARG A 605 -27.95 -11.14 20.73
N GLU A 606 -27.03 -11.57 21.58
CA GLU A 606 -26.15 -12.71 21.29
C GLU A 606 -26.91 -14.05 21.26
N ALA A 607 -27.91 -14.21 22.14
CA ALA A 607 -28.83 -15.36 22.08
C ALA A 607 -29.73 -15.33 20.82
N GLU A 608 -30.18 -14.15 20.39
CA GLU A 608 -30.93 -13.98 19.13
C GLU A 608 -30.03 -14.24 17.90
N PHE A 609 -28.76 -13.81 17.93
CA PHE A 609 -27.78 -14.03 16.87
C PHE A 609 -27.42 -15.51 16.71
N GLN A 610 -27.22 -16.25 17.82
CA GLN A 610 -27.02 -17.70 17.77
C GLN A 610 -28.24 -18.45 17.20
N LYS A 611 -29.46 -17.92 17.39
CA LYS A 611 -30.65 -18.48 16.76
C LYS A 611 -30.69 -18.18 15.27
N LEU A 612 -30.55 -16.92 14.87
CA LEU A 612 -30.53 -16.49 13.47
C LEU A 612 -29.46 -17.23 12.65
N ARG A 613 -28.30 -17.53 13.24
CA ARG A 613 -27.23 -18.31 12.59
C ARG A 613 -27.65 -19.75 12.28
N ARG A 614 -28.43 -20.40 13.15
CA ARG A 614 -29.00 -21.74 12.86
C ARG A 614 -30.11 -21.67 11.82
N ASP A 615 -31.01 -20.69 11.95
CA ASP A 615 -32.08 -20.44 10.99
C ASP A 615 -31.49 -20.18 9.56
N LEU A 616 -30.32 -19.52 9.48
CA LEU A 616 -29.55 -19.29 8.25
C LEU A 616 -28.82 -20.54 7.73
N GLU A 617 -28.19 -21.35 8.60
CA GLU A 617 -27.56 -22.63 8.22
C GLU A 617 -28.58 -23.62 7.65
N GLU A 618 -29.76 -23.73 8.27
CA GLU A 618 -30.87 -24.59 7.80
C GLU A 618 -31.45 -24.09 6.46
N SER A 619 -31.65 -22.78 6.33
CA SER A 619 -32.03 -22.13 5.06
C SER A 619 -31.01 -22.38 3.94
N THR A 620 -29.72 -22.27 4.25
CA THR A 620 -28.62 -22.50 3.29
C THR A 620 -28.62 -23.95 2.79
N LEU A 621 -28.77 -24.92 3.69
CA LEU A 621 -28.94 -26.34 3.36
C LEU A 621 -30.16 -26.57 2.45
N GLN A 622 -31.29 -25.91 2.72
CA GLN A 622 -32.50 -26.02 1.91
C GLN A 622 -32.34 -25.39 0.52
N HIS A 623 -31.65 -24.25 0.42
CA HIS A 623 -31.31 -23.61 -0.84
C HIS A 623 -30.34 -24.45 -1.67
N GLU A 624 -29.31 -25.05 -1.06
CA GLU A 624 -28.35 -25.91 -1.76
C GLU A 624 -29.01 -27.19 -2.28
N ALA A 625 -29.87 -27.84 -1.48
CA ALA A 625 -30.68 -28.98 -1.92
C ALA A 625 -31.61 -28.62 -3.10
N THR A 626 -32.21 -27.42 -3.06
CA THR A 626 -33.07 -26.91 -4.14
C THR A 626 -32.27 -26.62 -5.41
N ALA A 627 -31.06 -26.05 -5.28
CA ALA A 627 -30.14 -25.81 -6.39
C ALA A 627 -29.63 -27.12 -7.00
N ALA A 628 -29.37 -28.16 -6.20
CA ALA A 628 -29.00 -29.49 -6.68
C ALA A 628 -30.15 -30.14 -7.47
N ALA A 629 -31.39 -30.04 -6.99
CA ALA A 629 -32.58 -30.51 -7.71
C ALA A 629 -32.80 -29.77 -9.04
N LEU A 630 -32.59 -28.45 -9.08
CA LEU A 630 -32.65 -27.65 -10.31
C LEU A 630 -31.55 -28.03 -11.31
N ARG A 631 -30.30 -28.19 -10.86
CA ARG A 631 -29.18 -28.65 -11.71
C ARG A 631 -29.45 -30.03 -12.29
N LYS A 632 -29.98 -30.97 -11.50
CA LYS A 632 -30.38 -32.29 -12.00
C LYS A 632 -31.46 -32.16 -13.07
N LYS A 633 -32.54 -31.40 -12.81
CA LYS A 633 -33.63 -31.21 -13.78
C LYS A 633 -33.15 -30.56 -15.09
N GLN A 634 -32.19 -29.64 -15.02
CA GLN A 634 -31.54 -29.08 -16.22
C GLN A 634 -30.75 -30.15 -16.98
N ALA A 635 -29.97 -31.00 -16.30
CA ALA A 635 -29.25 -32.09 -16.94
C ALA A 635 -30.20 -33.11 -17.61
N ASP A 636 -31.28 -33.49 -16.91
CA ASP A 636 -32.31 -34.39 -17.42
C ASP A 636 -32.97 -33.82 -18.71
N SER A 637 -33.35 -32.53 -18.71
CA SER A 637 -33.92 -31.87 -19.91
C SER A 637 -32.90 -31.63 -21.04
N VAL A 638 -31.60 -31.45 -20.73
CA VAL A 638 -30.55 -31.38 -21.76
C VAL A 638 -30.32 -32.74 -22.41
N ALA A 639 -30.42 -33.84 -21.67
CA ALA A 639 -30.38 -35.19 -22.22
C ALA A 639 -31.59 -35.46 -23.14
N GLU A 640 -32.80 -35.09 -22.71
CA GLU A 640 -34.03 -35.21 -23.51
C GLU A 640 -33.93 -34.42 -24.84
N LEU A 641 -33.42 -33.18 -24.80
CA LEU A 641 -33.16 -32.39 -26.01
C LEU A 641 -32.07 -33.02 -26.90
N GLY A 642 -31.08 -33.69 -26.31
CA GLY A 642 -30.08 -34.49 -27.03
C GLY A 642 -30.72 -35.64 -27.82
N GLU A 643 -31.58 -36.44 -27.17
CA GLU A 643 -32.31 -37.53 -27.84
C GLU A 643 -33.26 -37.00 -28.94
N GLN A 644 -33.88 -35.83 -28.75
CA GLN A 644 -34.69 -35.19 -29.79
C GLN A 644 -33.83 -34.77 -31.00
N ILE A 645 -32.62 -34.21 -30.77
CA ILE A 645 -31.67 -33.86 -31.84
C ILE A 645 -31.21 -35.12 -32.60
N ASP A 646 -30.84 -36.20 -31.90
CA ASP A 646 -30.41 -37.45 -32.52
C ASP A 646 -31.53 -38.11 -33.35
N ASN A 647 -32.76 -38.09 -32.86
CA ASN A 647 -33.92 -38.56 -33.61
C ASN A 647 -34.18 -37.69 -34.86
N LEU A 648 -34.05 -36.37 -34.76
CA LEU A 648 -34.14 -35.47 -35.92
C LEU A 648 -33.02 -35.71 -36.94
N GLN A 649 -31.79 -36.02 -36.50
CA GLN A 649 -30.70 -36.40 -37.40
C GLN A 649 -30.99 -37.73 -38.12
N ARG A 650 -31.52 -38.74 -37.43
CA ARG A 650 -31.94 -40.01 -38.05
C ARG A 650 -33.06 -39.82 -39.07
N VAL A 651 -34.07 -39.01 -38.75
CA VAL A 651 -35.15 -38.64 -39.68
C VAL A 651 -34.59 -37.88 -40.89
N LYS A 652 -33.66 -36.95 -40.69
CA LYS A 652 -32.97 -36.24 -41.78
C LYS A 652 -32.23 -37.22 -42.71
N GLN A 653 -31.43 -38.14 -42.17
CA GLN A 653 -30.72 -39.13 -42.98
C GLN A 653 -31.66 -40.04 -43.78
N LYS A 654 -32.80 -40.44 -43.19
CA LYS A 654 -33.85 -41.20 -43.89
C LYS A 654 -34.45 -40.41 -45.04
N LEU A 655 -34.80 -39.13 -44.81
CA LEU A 655 -35.33 -38.24 -45.86
C LEU A 655 -34.30 -37.91 -46.94
N GLU A 656 -33.00 -37.80 -46.60
CA GLU A 656 -31.92 -37.62 -47.57
C GLU A 656 -31.74 -38.87 -48.45
N LYS A 657 -31.92 -40.08 -47.90
CA LYS A 657 -31.94 -41.34 -48.65
C LYS A 657 -33.17 -41.46 -49.55
N GLU A 658 -34.37 -41.24 -49.02
CA GLU A 658 -35.63 -41.27 -49.79
C GLU A 658 -35.60 -40.24 -50.94
N LYS A 659 -35.06 -39.04 -50.69
CA LYS A 659 -34.82 -38.02 -51.74
C LYS A 659 -33.85 -38.49 -52.82
N SER A 660 -32.85 -39.31 -52.48
CA SER A 660 -31.95 -39.90 -53.48
C SER A 660 -32.61 -41.00 -54.30
N GLU A 661 -33.46 -41.82 -53.66
CA GLU A 661 -34.23 -42.89 -54.30
C GLU A 661 -35.27 -42.31 -55.27
N TYR A 662 -36.08 -41.34 -54.84
CA TYR A 662 -37.00 -40.62 -55.72
C TYR A 662 -36.30 -39.88 -56.87
N LYS A 663 -35.05 -39.43 -56.69
CA LYS A 663 -34.29 -38.85 -57.79
C LYS A 663 -33.94 -39.91 -58.84
N MET A 664 -33.50 -41.09 -58.42
CA MET A 664 -33.21 -42.20 -59.33
C MET A 664 -34.47 -42.67 -60.05
N GLU A 665 -35.62 -42.74 -59.37
CA GLU A 665 -36.92 -43.02 -60.02
C GLU A 665 -37.30 -41.95 -61.06
N ILE A 666 -37.06 -40.66 -60.79
CA ILE A 666 -37.29 -39.57 -61.76
C ILE A 666 -36.37 -39.68 -62.97
N ASP A 667 -35.08 -39.98 -62.75
CA ASP A 667 -34.09 -40.14 -63.83
C ASP A 667 -34.44 -41.38 -64.71
N ASP A 668 -34.84 -42.50 -64.10
CA ASP A 668 -35.32 -43.71 -64.82
C ASP A 668 -36.66 -43.50 -65.53
N LEU A 669 -37.63 -42.81 -64.92
CA LEU A 669 -38.90 -42.47 -65.57
C LEU A 669 -38.68 -41.51 -66.75
N SER A 670 -37.72 -40.59 -66.66
CA SER A 670 -37.33 -39.70 -67.76
C SER A 670 -36.69 -40.48 -68.90
N SER A 671 -35.81 -41.43 -68.60
CA SER A 671 -35.21 -42.35 -69.58
C SER A 671 -36.28 -43.20 -70.30
N ASN A 672 -37.25 -43.75 -69.55
CA ASN A 672 -38.39 -44.47 -70.11
C ASN A 672 -39.29 -43.57 -70.97
N MET A 673 -39.52 -42.32 -70.55
CA MET A 673 -40.30 -41.35 -71.33
C MET A 673 -39.60 -40.98 -72.65
N GLU A 674 -38.27 -40.85 -72.66
CA GLU A 674 -37.51 -40.72 -73.91
C GLU A 674 -37.62 -41.95 -74.81
N ALA A 675 -37.54 -43.16 -74.25
CA ALA A 675 -37.69 -44.40 -75.01
C ALA A 675 -39.09 -44.52 -75.64
N VAL A 676 -40.14 -44.19 -74.89
CA VAL A 676 -41.52 -44.12 -75.37
C VAL A 676 -41.69 -43.03 -76.43
N ALA A 677 -41.07 -41.86 -76.27
CA ALA A 677 -41.11 -40.79 -77.28
C ALA A 677 -40.43 -41.21 -78.60
N LYS A 678 -39.28 -41.89 -78.52
CA LYS A 678 -38.58 -42.47 -79.69
C LYS A 678 -39.42 -43.57 -80.36
N ALA A 679 -40.05 -44.44 -79.58
CA ALA A 679 -40.98 -45.46 -80.09
C ALA A 679 -42.21 -44.85 -80.76
N LYS A 680 -42.82 -43.83 -80.15
CA LYS A 680 -43.95 -43.06 -80.72
C LYS A 680 -43.58 -42.41 -82.05
N ALA A 681 -42.43 -41.74 -82.14
CA ALA A 681 -41.96 -41.12 -83.38
C ALA A 681 -41.70 -42.15 -84.51
N ASN A 682 -41.27 -43.36 -84.16
CA ASN A 682 -41.13 -44.46 -85.12
C ASN A 682 -42.49 -45.05 -85.55
N LEU A 683 -43.45 -45.17 -84.63
CA LEU A 683 -44.82 -45.58 -84.95
C LEU A 683 -45.53 -44.54 -85.82
N GLU A 684 -45.38 -43.24 -85.53
CA GLU A 684 -45.95 -42.15 -86.35
C GLU A 684 -45.39 -42.14 -87.77
N LYS A 685 -44.10 -42.45 -87.95
CA LYS A 685 -43.50 -42.69 -89.28
C LYS A 685 -44.13 -43.91 -89.96
N MET A 686 -44.30 -45.02 -89.24
CA MET A 686 -44.92 -46.22 -89.81
C MET A 686 -46.38 -45.97 -90.20
N CYS A 687 -47.15 -45.26 -89.38
CA CYS A 687 -48.53 -44.86 -89.69
C CYS A 687 -48.58 -44.03 -90.98
N ARG A 688 -47.71 -43.02 -91.15
CA ARG A 688 -47.66 -42.25 -92.40
C ARG A 688 -47.33 -43.12 -93.61
N THR A 689 -46.34 -44.01 -93.53
CA THR A 689 -46.04 -44.95 -94.62
C THR A 689 -47.23 -45.85 -94.97
N LEU A 690 -48.01 -46.27 -93.97
CA LEU A 690 -49.23 -47.06 -94.18
C LEU A 690 -50.40 -46.23 -94.73
N GLU A 691 -50.52 -44.95 -94.34
CA GLU A 691 -51.48 -43.99 -94.90
C GLU A 691 -51.16 -43.69 -96.38
N ASP A 692 -49.89 -43.49 -96.71
CA ASP A 692 -49.40 -43.31 -98.08
C ASP A 692 -49.69 -44.56 -98.94
N GLN A 693 -49.37 -45.76 -98.43
CA GLN A 693 -49.69 -47.03 -99.10
C GLN A 693 -51.21 -47.23 -99.28
N LEU A 694 -52.02 -46.88 -98.28
CA LEU A 694 -53.48 -46.99 -98.37
C LEU A 694 -54.07 -45.96 -99.34
N SER A 695 -53.44 -44.78 -99.47
CA SER A 695 -53.77 -43.78 -100.49
C SER A 695 -53.42 -44.28 -101.90
N GLU A 696 -52.26 -44.90 -102.09
CA GLU A 696 -51.85 -45.51 -103.36
C GLU A 696 -52.77 -46.67 -103.76
N ILE A 697 -53.16 -47.52 -102.80
CA ILE A 697 -54.14 -48.60 -103.00
C ILE A 697 -55.53 -48.04 -103.34
N LYS A 698 -55.96 -46.94 -102.72
CA LYS A 698 -57.20 -46.24 -103.11
C LYS A 698 -57.13 -45.71 -104.54
N SER A 699 -56.04 -45.06 -104.93
CA SER A 699 -55.86 -44.56 -106.31
C SER A 699 -55.95 -45.71 -107.32
N LYS A 700 -55.28 -46.83 -107.06
CA LYS A 700 -55.35 -48.05 -107.90
C LYS A 700 -56.76 -48.67 -107.91
N ASN A 701 -57.47 -48.66 -106.78
CA ASN A 701 -58.85 -49.09 -106.72
C ASN A 701 -59.78 -48.21 -107.57
N ASP A 702 -59.62 -46.90 -107.51
CA ASP A 702 -60.45 -45.95 -108.26
C ASP A 702 -60.15 -46.02 -109.77
N GLU A 703 -58.91 -46.31 -110.17
CA GLU A 703 -58.55 -46.69 -111.54
C GLU A 703 -59.19 -48.02 -111.96
N ASN A 704 -59.13 -49.06 -111.12
CA ASN A 704 -59.80 -50.34 -111.39
C ASN A 704 -61.33 -50.18 -111.51
N VAL A 705 -61.94 -49.30 -110.72
CA VAL A 705 -63.37 -48.96 -110.81
C VAL A 705 -63.69 -48.21 -112.10
N ARG A 706 -62.81 -47.30 -112.57
CA ARG A 706 -62.94 -46.71 -113.92
C ARG A 706 -62.87 -47.77 -115.01
N GLN A 707 -61.86 -48.64 -114.98
CA GLN A 707 -61.72 -49.73 -115.96
C GLN A 707 -62.92 -50.67 -115.94
N LEU A 708 -63.47 -51.01 -114.76
CA LEU A 708 -64.71 -51.80 -114.65
C LEU A 708 -65.92 -51.08 -115.24
N ASN A 709 -66.05 -49.77 -115.05
CA ASN A 709 -67.12 -48.97 -115.65
C ASN A 709 -66.99 -48.88 -117.18
N ASP A 710 -65.77 -48.69 -117.71
CA ASP A 710 -65.50 -48.67 -119.15
C ASP A 710 -65.77 -50.04 -119.79
N LEU A 711 -65.33 -51.13 -119.15
CA LEU A 711 -65.63 -52.51 -119.58
C LEU A 711 -67.12 -52.83 -119.49
N SER A 712 -67.82 -52.31 -118.48
CA SER A 712 -69.28 -52.45 -118.34
C SER A 712 -70.03 -51.68 -119.44
N ALA A 713 -69.58 -50.47 -119.77
CA ALA A 713 -70.12 -49.69 -120.89
C ALA A 713 -69.82 -50.36 -122.25
N GLN A 714 -68.64 -50.96 -122.42
CA GLN A 714 -68.29 -51.73 -123.62
C GLN A 714 -69.15 -53.00 -123.73
N LYS A 715 -69.36 -53.73 -122.62
CA LYS A 715 -70.28 -54.86 -122.55
C LYS A 715 -71.71 -54.45 -122.89
N ALA A 716 -72.18 -53.30 -122.41
CA ALA A 716 -73.52 -52.80 -122.73
C ALA A 716 -73.68 -52.53 -124.23
N ARG A 717 -72.70 -51.91 -124.90
CA ARG A 717 -72.69 -51.72 -126.36
C ARG A 717 -72.72 -53.05 -127.11
N LEU A 718 -71.82 -53.98 -126.77
CA LEU A 718 -71.79 -55.33 -127.36
C LEU A 718 -73.11 -56.09 -127.14
N GLN A 719 -73.79 -55.86 -126.02
CA GLN A 719 -75.11 -56.46 -125.75
C GLN A 719 -76.24 -55.80 -126.55
N THR A 720 -76.12 -54.50 -126.89
CA THR A 720 -77.01 -53.83 -127.85
C THR A 720 -76.77 -54.32 -129.28
N GLU A 721 -75.51 -54.39 -129.73
CA GLU A 721 -75.12 -54.92 -131.04
C GLU A 721 -75.58 -56.38 -131.20
N ASN A 722 -75.40 -57.23 -130.19
CA ASN A 722 -75.91 -58.61 -130.19
C ASN A 722 -77.45 -58.68 -130.21
N GLY A 723 -78.14 -57.69 -129.64
CA GLY A 723 -79.58 -57.51 -129.78
C GLY A 723 -80.00 -57.13 -131.21
N GLU A 724 -79.26 -56.25 -131.87
CA GLU A 724 -79.49 -55.92 -133.29
C GLU A 724 -79.20 -57.11 -134.20
N PHE A 725 -78.14 -57.88 -133.95
CA PHE A 725 -77.87 -59.13 -134.69
C PHE A 725 -78.95 -60.20 -134.43
N SER A 726 -79.44 -60.35 -133.20
CA SER A 726 -80.56 -61.26 -132.89
C SER A 726 -81.83 -60.85 -133.66
N ARG A 727 -82.15 -59.55 -133.69
CA ARG A 727 -83.26 -59.03 -134.48
C ARG A 727 -83.05 -59.24 -135.99
N GLN A 728 -81.83 -59.04 -136.51
CA GLN A 728 -81.54 -59.35 -137.92
C GLN A 728 -81.72 -60.84 -138.22
N ILE A 729 -81.37 -61.74 -137.29
CA ILE A 729 -81.65 -63.17 -137.42
C ILE A 729 -83.16 -63.42 -137.45
N GLU A 730 -83.95 -62.85 -136.53
CA GLU A 730 -85.42 -62.95 -136.55
C GLU A 730 -86.03 -62.44 -137.87
N GLU A 731 -85.55 -61.30 -138.41
CA GLU A 731 -85.97 -60.76 -139.70
C GLU A 731 -85.59 -61.70 -140.87
N LYS A 732 -84.45 -62.38 -140.80
CA LYS A 732 -84.06 -63.41 -141.80
C LYS A 732 -84.85 -64.71 -141.63
N GLU A 733 -85.16 -65.14 -140.41
CA GLU A 733 -85.96 -66.35 -140.13
C GLU A 733 -87.43 -66.14 -140.52
N ALA A 734 -87.97 -64.94 -140.34
CA ALA A 734 -89.28 -64.54 -140.85
C ALA A 734 -89.29 -64.58 -142.40
N LEU A 735 -88.24 -64.06 -143.05
CA LEU A 735 -88.09 -64.12 -144.51
C LEU A 735 -87.95 -65.56 -145.01
N ILE A 736 -87.14 -66.40 -144.35
CA ILE A 736 -87.00 -67.83 -144.64
C ILE A 736 -88.33 -68.56 -144.45
N SER A 737 -89.10 -68.22 -143.42
CA SER A 737 -90.44 -68.78 -143.18
C SER A 737 -91.42 -68.37 -144.28
N GLN A 738 -91.37 -67.12 -144.74
CA GLN A 738 -92.20 -66.62 -145.85
C GLN A 738 -91.83 -67.30 -147.17
N LEU A 739 -90.53 -67.43 -147.47
CA LEU A 739 -90.01 -68.18 -148.62
C LEU A 739 -90.34 -69.68 -148.54
N THR A 740 -90.39 -70.26 -147.34
CA THR A 740 -90.76 -71.67 -147.13
C THR A 740 -92.24 -71.91 -147.36
N ARG A 741 -93.12 -70.99 -146.92
CA ARG A 741 -94.55 -71.02 -147.28
C ARG A 741 -94.75 -70.83 -148.79
N GLY A 742 -94.00 -69.91 -149.41
CA GLY A 742 -93.99 -69.74 -150.88
C GLY A 742 -93.57 -71.01 -151.60
N LYS A 743 -92.49 -71.67 -151.15
CA LYS A 743 -92.05 -72.97 -151.65
C LYS A 743 -93.13 -74.04 -151.49
N GLN A 744 -93.80 -74.13 -150.33
CA GLN A 744 -94.89 -75.08 -150.12
C GLN A 744 -96.08 -74.82 -151.05
N ALA A 745 -96.47 -73.56 -151.26
CA ALA A 745 -97.52 -73.20 -152.21
C ALA A 745 -97.14 -73.58 -153.65
N TYR A 746 -95.91 -73.30 -154.08
CA TYR A 746 -95.42 -73.74 -155.40
C TYR A 746 -95.27 -75.26 -155.50
N THR A 747 -94.94 -75.98 -154.41
CA THR A 747 -94.94 -77.45 -154.40
C THR A 747 -96.35 -78.00 -154.55
N GLN A 748 -97.34 -77.45 -153.83
CA GLN A 748 -98.75 -77.82 -154.01
C GLN A 748 -99.23 -77.53 -155.43
N GLN A 749 -98.87 -76.37 -156.00
CA GLN A 749 -99.22 -76.02 -157.38
C GLN A 749 -98.52 -76.94 -158.41
N ILE A 750 -97.30 -77.40 -158.13
CA ILE A 750 -96.61 -78.42 -158.94
C ILE A 750 -97.29 -79.79 -158.80
N ASP A 751 -97.76 -80.17 -157.61
CA ASP A 751 -98.45 -81.45 -157.40
C ASP A 751 -99.90 -81.43 -157.94
N GLU A 752 -100.57 -80.28 -157.98
CA GLU A 752 -101.81 -80.06 -158.74
C GLU A 752 -101.57 -80.14 -160.25
N LEU A 753 -100.49 -79.54 -160.77
CA LEU A 753 -100.10 -79.67 -162.18
C LEU A 753 -99.73 -81.12 -162.55
N LYS A 754 -99.02 -81.86 -161.69
CA LYS A 754 -98.81 -83.31 -161.87
C LYS A 754 -100.14 -84.06 -161.90
N ARG A 755 -101.07 -83.73 -161.02
CA ARG A 755 -102.38 -84.38 -160.95
C ARG A 755 -103.22 -84.12 -162.20
N HIS A 756 -103.16 -82.92 -162.78
CA HIS A 756 -103.74 -82.68 -164.10
C HIS A 756 -103.03 -83.47 -165.21
N ILE A 757 -101.70 -83.61 -165.17
CA ILE A 757 -100.97 -84.47 -166.12
C ILE A 757 -101.34 -85.96 -165.95
N GLU A 758 -101.60 -86.43 -164.72
CA GLU A 758 -102.12 -87.78 -164.46
C GLU A 758 -103.58 -87.97 -164.90
N GLU A 759 -104.35 -86.88 -165.05
CA GLU A 759 -105.71 -86.88 -165.60
C GLU A 759 -105.74 -86.77 -167.14
N GLU A 760 -104.69 -86.25 -167.79
CA GLU A 760 -104.56 -86.15 -169.27
C GLU A 760 -103.94 -87.38 -169.96
N VAL A 761 -103.48 -88.40 -169.21
CA VAL A 761 -102.90 -89.65 -169.80
C VAL A 761 -103.90 -90.82 -169.67
N LYS A 762 -105.10 -90.61 -170.21
CA LYS A 762 -106.19 -91.61 -170.29
C LYS A 762 -107.00 -91.50 -171.57
#